data_AF-A0A935WI46-F1
#
_entry.id   AF-A0A935WI46-F1
#
_cell.length_a   1.000
_cell.length_b   1.000
_cell.length_c   1.000
_cell.angle_alpha   90.00
_cell.angle_beta   90.00
_cell.angle_gamma   90.00
#
_symmetry.space_group_name_H-M   'P 1'
#
loop_
_entity.id
_entity.type
_entity.pdbx_description
1 polymer ?
#
loop_
_entity_poly.entity_id
_entity_poly.type
_entity_poly.pdbx_seq_one_letter_code
_entity_poly.pdbx_strand_id
1 'polypeptide(L)'
;MTSPELRLEDAAARPGGATRPGLLARAWAGLRFRDAVALSLVPLLPALMLAGLAIYDYTRARQFDDWWSNAQTVNGYFDARAHAAVRLPAAWTIRNHLDPARPDAGVIRIEVPAAQWDAMWADPLAMWGTWVDGTLRYGKSMVPVKLRKRGDNSIHWLTDKRSFTVRTPREEFYKRFRSFGLSAKDVLASYTANRLTDQFGLLAGETEVVPVYLNNRFHGLYRFVEPIDESFLRPFDRMPGNIFRADAAERGEVFKGSQRVVFENPYIWDRVANNDRWTSAGGGQLALLLNDLAGTTFADHQRLMQRVDRDEWARMFTYLFVVGDPFHMDRVHNELVYEDPTTQQLHPIPWDIRLLALGRLRQPLNNWMQGMLRDPFVVDATMRELATRLADDHLLHAAESLATTAEQRYAEEFRYDRLRRGLIPDVWEAGAVTTILRGNVAQLRRWVDSAVVAVHVGARPEGAVVDLVSEGFAGATLTGFTVTGPVGGAPRLRLDSDLDGLPSAGDRVLPLVVDHGRDTTRLLLREPVALLSALTGNRGVEPGRLSYRMFLEGAGATATPVLANRLTGGAVHVLPLADGAVLPADDAWHPWRFPATPGRVLRLSGPVRLDSTLKIPAGDTVIIAPGTDLRLGPDVSFLSRGVVLAEGTAERPIRVLPAVAGTVWGTFSLQDHGADGSIFRHVVFAEGGGALIDRVEYIGMVNTHRVDRVLFEEVTFRDNKRSDDTFHALHSHVTVRRSHFLRANSDALDMDISTGELYDNTFEDTGGDALDLMSSTPRIVGNRILRSGDKGISVGEASTPFVFNNYIEGCSIGIEVKDRSAPVILQNELVKNKTGLRERRKNWRYGGGGWATVARTAWTDSRKRWVQDPFSRITLVDVVGLDTLPADTTGNGDLSWLYAAHGVEVEGRPAPGRVTSWREVPPLVPVDEGTFLDDFGAMSDGWVPAEGTRRLEKRRDALVMEVERTPGTATKPVRWDLPQGGTLVLEAAGETMAGARVMVTGADGTVYQAPIRIGPEAHQSRFTELELPPGQYVAVAVELTPVPGLTEIDGATGLRILVGARLDLRRYAVYPTR
;
A
#
# COMPACT_ATOMS: atom_id res chain seq x y z
N MET A 1 -43.14 6.37 66.24
CA MET A 1 -44.02 6.70 67.37
C MET A 1 -45.13 7.60 66.85
N THR A 2 -46.38 7.36 67.28
CA THR A 2 -47.51 8.34 67.46
C THR A 2 -47.67 9.54 66.50
N SER A 3 -48.86 9.85 65.94
CA SER A 3 -50.22 9.26 66.02
C SER A 3 -51.10 9.83 64.85
N PRO A 4 -52.46 9.82 64.83
CA PRO A 4 -53.22 8.76 64.14
C PRO A 4 -54.38 9.26 63.22
N GLU A 5 -55.26 8.30 62.81
CA GLU A 5 -56.67 8.49 62.35
C GLU A 5 -56.91 9.06 60.91
N LEU A 6 -58.04 8.79 60.20
CA LEU A 6 -59.25 7.98 60.49
C LEU A 6 -59.80 7.26 59.22
N ARG A 7 -61.06 6.78 59.22
CA ARG A 7 -61.64 5.78 58.28
C ARG A 7 -62.70 6.31 57.28
N LEU A 8 -62.95 5.49 56.27
CA LEU A 8 -64.25 5.15 55.63
C LEU A 8 -65.45 5.06 56.62
N GLU A 9 -66.75 5.24 56.30
CA GLU A 9 -67.53 5.84 55.17
C GLU A 9 -68.58 6.83 55.78
N ASP A 10 -69.65 7.39 55.18
CA ASP A 10 -70.28 7.46 53.82
C ASP A 10 -71.11 8.78 53.72
N ALA A 11 -71.45 9.26 52.50
CA ALA A 11 -72.59 10.19 52.26
C ALA A 11 -72.97 10.32 50.76
N ALA A 12 -74.25 10.55 50.47
CA ALA A 12 -74.79 10.55 49.10
C ALA A 12 -75.16 11.92 48.48
N ALA A 13 -74.93 12.02 47.16
CA ALA A 13 -75.67 12.75 46.13
C ALA A 13 -75.95 14.29 46.25
N ARG A 14 -75.28 15.08 45.36
CA ARG A 14 -75.85 16.05 44.38
C ARG A 14 -74.77 17.04 43.86
N PRO A 15 -74.92 17.67 42.68
CA PRO A 15 -75.48 17.17 41.42
C PRO A 15 -74.42 17.21 40.28
N GLY A 16 -74.70 16.57 39.13
CA GLY A 16 -73.72 16.45 38.04
C GLY A 16 -73.42 17.76 37.29
N GLY A 17 -72.17 18.22 37.35
CA GLY A 17 -71.65 19.29 36.48
C GLY A 17 -71.16 18.73 35.14
N ALA A 18 -71.74 19.17 34.01
CA ALA A 18 -71.36 18.68 32.69
C ALA A 18 -69.95 19.14 32.29
N THR A 19 -69.05 18.19 32.03
CA THR A 19 -67.72 18.47 31.47
C THR A 19 -67.86 19.03 30.06
N ARG A 20 -67.23 20.19 29.81
CA ARG A 20 -67.25 20.80 28.46
C ARG A 20 -66.47 19.90 27.49
N PRO A 21 -67.04 19.52 26.32
CA PRO A 21 -66.29 18.78 25.32
C PRO A 21 -65.09 19.60 24.83
N GLY A 22 -63.94 18.94 24.68
CA GLY A 22 -62.68 19.57 24.30
C GLY A 22 -62.72 20.23 22.93
N LEU A 23 -61.71 21.08 22.64
CA LEU A 23 -61.70 21.95 21.46
C LEU A 23 -61.90 21.17 20.14
N LEU A 24 -61.27 20.00 20.00
CA LEU A 24 -61.43 19.10 18.86
C LEU A 24 -62.87 18.58 18.73
N ALA A 25 -63.48 18.10 19.82
CA ALA A 25 -64.87 17.61 19.79
C ALA A 25 -65.87 18.71 19.39
N ARG A 26 -65.61 19.97 19.78
CA ARG A 26 -66.39 21.13 19.33
C ARG A 26 -66.18 21.46 17.85
N ALA A 27 -64.95 21.35 17.33
CA ALA A 27 -64.68 21.53 15.90
C ALA A 27 -65.35 20.46 15.04
N TRP A 28 -65.35 19.20 15.50
CA TRP A 28 -65.99 18.08 14.78
C TRP A 28 -67.52 18.13 14.83
N ALA A 29 -68.13 18.57 15.94
CA ALA A 29 -69.59 18.66 16.08
C ALA A 29 -70.28 19.65 15.11
N GLY A 30 -69.52 20.55 14.46
CA GLY A 30 -70.04 21.51 13.47
C GLY A 30 -69.88 21.09 12.01
N LEU A 31 -69.16 19.99 11.72
CA LEU A 31 -68.92 19.53 10.35
C LEU A 31 -70.13 18.76 9.80
N ARG A 32 -70.55 19.08 8.56
CA ARG A 32 -71.49 18.21 7.84
C ARG A 32 -70.77 16.90 7.51
N PHE A 33 -71.50 15.80 7.42
CA PHE A 33 -70.92 14.47 7.14
C PHE A 33 -69.94 14.48 5.94
N ARG A 34 -70.32 15.11 4.82
CA ARG A 34 -69.46 15.27 3.63
C ARG A 34 -68.14 16.02 3.92
N ASP A 35 -68.18 17.02 4.80
CA ASP A 35 -67.06 17.91 5.10
C ASP A 35 -66.08 17.19 6.06
N ALA A 36 -66.61 16.43 7.02
CA ALA A 36 -65.83 15.51 7.87
C ALA A 36 -65.21 14.35 7.07
N VAL A 37 -65.94 13.78 6.11
CA VAL A 37 -65.43 12.77 5.17
C VAL A 37 -64.31 13.35 4.30
N ALA A 38 -64.47 14.55 3.74
CA ALA A 38 -63.41 15.21 2.97
C ALA A 38 -62.15 15.47 3.81
N LEU A 39 -62.30 16.05 5.01
CA LEU A 39 -61.19 16.28 5.95
C LEU A 39 -60.51 14.99 6.44
N SER A 40 -61.22 13.86 6.43
CA SER A 40 -60.66 12.55 6.76
C SER A 40 -59.96 11.89 5.57
N LEU A 41 -60.52 12.00 4.36
CA LEU A 41 -59.98 11.37 3.14
C LEU A 41 -58.72 12.07 2.60
N VAL A 42 -58.63 13.41 2.71
CA VAL A 42 -57.48 14.19 2.24
C VAL A 42 -56.15 13.74 2.85
N PRO A 43 -56.01 13.47 4.17
CA PRO A 43 -54.81 12.85 4.72
C PRO A 43 -54.76 11.31 4.53
N LEU A 44 -55.90 10.63 4.39
CA LEU A 44 -55.93 9.17 4.19
C LEU A 44 -55.32 8.77 2.84
N LEU A 45 -55.57 9.52 1.77
CA LEU A 45 -55.11 9.17 0.43
C LEU A 45 -53.56 9.17 0.31
N PRO A 46 -52.82 10.19 0.79
CA PRO A 46 -51.36 10.13 0.92
C PRO A 46 -50.90 8.97 1.82
N ALA A 47 -51.54 8.72 2.96
CA ALA A 47 -51.16 7.61 3.84
C ALA A 47 -51.32 6.24 3.17
N LEU A 48 -52.44 6.01 2.46
CA LEU A 48 -52.68 4.79 1.68
C LEU A 48 -51.69 4.65 0.52
N MET A 49 -51.33 5.76 -0.15
CA MET A 49 -50.30 5.75 -1.20
C MET A 49 -48.92 5.39 -0.63
N LEU A 50 -48.52 5.99 0.51
CA LEU A 50 -47.26 5.68 1.19
C LEU A 50 -47.22 4.23 1.68
N ALA A 51 -48.34 3.70 2.20
CA ALA A 51 -48.46 2.30 2.60
C ALA A 51 -48.39 1.34 1.40
N GLY A 52 -49.09 1.65 0.29
CA GLY A 52 -49.00 0.87 -0.94
C GLY A 52 -47.59 0.84 -1.54
N LEU A 53 -46.89 1.99 -1.52
CA LEU A 53 -45.49 2.09 -1.94
C LEU A 53 -44.54 1.36 -0.98
N ALA A 54 -44.79 1.39 0.33
CA ALA A 54 -44.00 0.64 1.31
C ALA A 54 -44.20 -0.88 1.18
N ILE A 55 -45.41 -1.34 0.85
CA ILE A 55 -45.70 -2.74 0.50
C ILE A 55 -45.00 -3.12 -0.82
N TYR A 56 -45.01 -2.24 -1.83
CA TYR A 56 -44.28 -2.47 -3.08
C TYR A 56 -42.77 -2.58 -2.87
N ASP A 57 -42.16 -1.65 -2.13
CA ASP A 57 -40.73 -1.71 -1.80
C ASP A 57 -40.40 -2.96 -0.97
N TYR A 58 -41.22 -3.28 0.03
CA TYR A 58 -41.02 -4.47 0.87
C TYR A 58 -41.12 -5.77 0.08
N THR A 59 -42.14 -5.90 -0.78
CA THR A 59 -42.31 -7.10 -1.62
C THR A 59 -41.23 -7.22 -2.68
N ARG A 60 -40.80 -6.11 -3.29
CA ARG A 60 -39.65 -6.08 -4.19
C ARG A 60 -38.36 -6.40 -3.45
N ALA A 61 -38.13 -5.87 -2.25
CA ALA A 61 -36.95 -6.17 -1.45
C ALA A 61 -36.91 -7.64 -0.99
N ARG A 62 -38.07 -8.25 -0.71
CA ARG A 62 -38.22 -9.68 -0.41
C ARG A 62 -38.02 -10.62 -1.61
N GLN A 63 -37.95 -10.12 -2.84
CA GLN A 63 -37.65 -10.92 -4.03
C GLN A 63 -36.14 -11.15 -4.25
N PHE A 64 -35.28 -10.52 -3.44
CA PHE A 64 -33.82 -10.60 -3.56
C PHE A 64 -33.17 -10.69 -2.18
N ASP A 65 -31.87 -10.98 -2.17
CA ASP A 65 -31.18 -11.52 -1.00
C ASP A 65 -30.92 -10.54 0.16
N ASP A 66 -30.53 -11.13 1.29
CA ASP A 66 -30.91 -10.79 2.67
C ASP A 66 -30.50 -9.43 3.25
N TRP A 67 -29.52 -8.71 2.67
CA TRP A 67 -28.80 -7.65 3.41
C TRP A 67 -29.64 -6.38 3.68
N TRP A 68 -30.13 -5.70 2.63
CA TRP A 68 -30.94 -4.48 2.80
C TRP A 68 -32.39 -4.80 3.18
N SER A 69 -32.86 -6.00 2.86
CA SER A 69 -34.23 -6.45 3.03
C SER A 69 -34.57 -6.88 4.46
N ASN A 70 -33.71 -7.65 5.15
CA ASN A 70 -34.04 -8.19 6.48
C ASN A 70 -34.05 -7.15 7.62
N ALA A 71 -33.38 -6.02 7.46
CA ALA A 71 -33.47 -4.91 8.41
C ALA A 71 -34.79 -4.12 8.28
N GLN A 72 -35.55 -4.30 7.19
CA GLN A 72 -36.69 -3.46 6.86
C GLN A 72 -38.03 -4.21 6.97
N THR A 73 -39.02 -3.51 7.51
CA THR A 73 -40.43 -3.98 7.56
C THR A 73 -41.29 -3.07 6.69
N VAL A 74 -42.55 -3.46 6.42
CA VAL A 74 -43.52 -2.57 5.77
C VAL A 74 -43.67 -1.26 6.55
N ASN A 75 -43.63 -1.32 7.89
CA ASN A 75 -43.63 -0.13 8.75
C ASN A 75 -42.35 0.68 8.58
N GLY A 76 -41.17 0.04 8.54
CA GLY A 76 -39.89 0.73 8.31
C GLY A 76 -39.84 1.47 6.98
N TYR A 77 -40.30 0.85 5.88
CA TYR A 77 -40.45 1.52 4.59
C TYR A 77 -41.50 2.63 4.61
N PHE A 78 -42.62 2.45 5.34
CA PHE A 78 -43.64 3.48 5.51
C PHE A 78 -43.09 4.70 6.27
N ASP A 79 -42.42 4.48 7.40
CA ASP A 79 -41.83 5.51 8.24
C ASP A 79 -40.69 6.26 7.50
N ALA A 80 -39.84 5.52 6.76
CA ALA A 80 -38.83 6.11 5.90
C ALA A 80 -39.45 6.98 4.79
N ARG A 81 -40.52 6.50 4.13
CA ARG A 81 -41.24 7.27 3.10
C ARG A 81 -41.98 8.48 3.68
N ALA A 82 -42.59 8.36 4.86
CA ALA A 82 -43.26 9.45 5.55
C ALA A 82 -42.25 10.53 6.00
N HIS A 83 -41.12 10.12 6.60
CA HIS A 83 -40.02 11.02 6.95
C HIS A 83 -39.48 11.73 5.71
N ALA A 84 -39.14 10.99 4.66
CA ALA A 84 -38.63 11.57 3.41
C ALA A 84 -39.64 12.51 2.73
N ALA A 85 -40.94 12.22 2.79
CA ALA A 85 -41.98 13.10 2.26
C ALA A 85 -42.07 14.42 3.04
N VAL A 86 -42.02 14.38 4.38
CA VAL A 86 -41.98 15.57 5.24
C VAL A 86 -40.69 16.38 5.04
N ARG A 87 -39.56 15.70 4.77
CA ARG A 87 -38.25 16.34 4.50
C ARG A 87 -38.05 16.75 3.04
N LEU A 88 -38.93 16.34 2.12
CA LEU A 88 -38.76 16.53 0.67
C LEU A 88 -38.46 17.98 0.26
N PRO A 89 -39.13 19.02 0.80
CA PRO A 89 -38.82 20.40 0.45
C PRO A 89 -37.38 20.79 0.84
N ALA A 90 -36.91 20.38 2.02
CA ALA A 90 -35.55 20.65 2.47
C ALA A 90 -34.51 19.90 1.63
N ALA A 91 -34.79 18.64 1.27
CA ALA A 91 -33.92 17.86 0.40
C ALA A 91 -33.84 18.46 -1.01
N TRP A 92 -34.96 18.91 -1.59
CA TRP A 92 -34.96 19.63 -2.88
C TRP A 92 -34.24 20.97 -2.80
N THR A 93 -34.43 21.75 -1.73
CA THR A 93 -33.68 23.01 -1.53
C THR A 93 -32.18 22.76 -1.57
N ILE A 94 -31.66 21.82 -0.77
CA ILE A 94 -30.21 21.51 -0.77
C ILE A 94 -29.76 21.07 -2.16
N ARG A 95 -30.43 20.09 -2.77
CA ARG A 95 -30.07 19.56 -4.10
C ARG A 95 -30.01 20.63 -5.19
N ASN A 96 -30.85 21.66 -5.11
CA ASN A 96 -30.91 22.74 -6.08
C ASN A 96 -29.87 23.86 -5.82
N HIS A 97 -29.21 23.87 -4.66
CA HIS A 97 -28.07 24.76 -4.37
C HIS A 97 -26.71 24.07 -4.59
N LEU A 98 -26.67 22.73 -4.58
CA LEU A 98 -25.46 21.93 -4.86
C LEU A 98 -24.98 22.12 -6.31
N ASP A 99 -23.83 22.75 -6.48
CA ASP A 99 -23.30 23.16 -7.77
C ASP A 99 -22.57 22.01 -8.53
N PRO A 100 -23.04 21.58 -9.73
CA PRO A 100 -22.32 20.63 -10.58
C PRO A 100 -20.99 21.17 -11.15
N ALA A 101 -20.68 22.46 -11.03
CA ALA A 101 -19.41 23.06 -11.44
C ALA A 101 -18.35 23.15 -10.34
N ARG A 102 -18.71 22.97 -9.05
CA ARG A 102 -17.83 23.05 -7.85
C ARG A 102 -16.40 22.55 -8.09
N PRO A 103 -15.35 23.41 -8.11
CA PRO A 103 -13.99 23.00 -8.43
C PRO A 103 -13.35 22.19 -7.28
N ASP A 104 -13.61 20.89 -7.28
CA ASP A 104 -13.19 19.94 -6.24
C ASP A 104 -12.82 18.59 -6.90
N ALA A 105 -11.64 18.06 -6.53
CA ALA A 105 -11.01 16.89 -7.14
C ALA A 105 -11.73 15.56 -6.88
N GLY A 106 -12.64 15.51 -5.90
CA GLY A 106 -13.47 14.35 -5.60
C GLY A 106 -14.84 14.35 -6.30
N VAL A 107 -15.23 15.45 -6.95
CA VAL A 107 -16.57 15.57 -7.56
C VAL A 107 -16.60 14.96 -8.96
N ILE A 108 -17.22 13.79 -9.07
CA ILE A 108 -17.34 13.01 -10.32
C ILE A 108 -18.61 13.41 -11.07
N ARG A 109 -18.48 13.70 -12.36
CA ARG A 109 -19.56 14.20 -13.24
C ARG A 109 -19.68 13.33 -14.47
N ILE A 110 -20.85 12.73 -14.68
CA ILE A 110 -21.07 11.85 -15.83
C ILE A 110 -22.36 12.22 -16.55
N GLU A 111 -22.27 12.32 -17.87
CA GLU A 111 -23.40 12.53 -18.77
C GLU A 111 -23.70 11.22 -19.49
N VAL A 112 -24.93 10.73 -19.36
CA VAL A 112 -25.39 9.42 -19.85
C VAL A 112 -26.80 9.59 -20.44
N PRO A 113 -27.06 9.17 -21.69
CA PRO A 113 -28.41 9.23 -22.26
C PRO A 113 -29.40 8.44 -21.39
N ALA A 114 -30.56 9.02 -21.08
CA ALA A 114 -31.51 8.42 -20.14
C ALA A 114 -31.90 6.97 -20.51
N ALA A 115 -32.20 6.72 -21.79
CA ALA A 115 -32.52 5.37 -22.28
C ALA A 115 -31.36 4.36 -22.11
N GLN A 116 -30.10 4.81 -22.16
CA GLN A 116 -28.94 3.95 -21.90
C GLN A 116 -28.75 3.71 -20.39
N TRP A 117 -28.96 4.73 -19.56
CA TRP A 117 -28.96 4.58 -18.11
C TRP A 117 -30.05 3.58 -17.67
N ASP A 118 -31.28 3.73 -18.16
CA ASP A 118 -32.41 2.86 -17.78
C ASP A 118 -32.23 1.43 -18.30
N ALA A 119 -31.72 1.24 -19.53
CA ALA A 119 -31.41 -0.08 -20.07
C ALA A 119 -30.39 -0.87 -19.23
N MET A 120 -29.44 -0.18 -18.57
CA MET A 120 -28.46 -0.79 -17.67
C MET A 120 -29.09 -1.46 -16.43
N TRP A 121 -30.38 -1.20 -16.16
CA TRP A 121 -31.15 -1.73 -15.03
C TRP A 121 -32.37 -2.57 -15.45
N ALA A 122 -32.56 -2.83 -16.75
CA ALA A 122 -33.71 -3.56 -17.26
C ALA A 122 -33.79 -5.01 -16.75
N ASP A 123 -32.65 -5.63 -16.49
CA ASP A 123 -32.54 -6.91 -15.77
C ASP A 123 -31.95 -6.68 -14.36
N PRO A 124 -32.76 -6.79 -13.29
CA PRO A 124 -32.27 -6.67 -11.93
C PRO A 124 -31.52 -7.93 -11.44
N LEU A 125 -31.71 -9.09 -12.07
CA LEU A 125 -31.07 -10.36 -11.71
C LEU A 125 -29.74 -10.59 -12.43
N ALA A 126 -29.55 -10.06 -13.65
CA ALA A 126 -28.26 -10.06 -14.33
C ALA A 126 -27.21 -9.31 -13.51
N MET A 127 -26.30 -10.03 -12.86
CA MET A 127 -25.32 -9.47 -11.91
C MET A 127 -24.44 -8.41 -12.58
N TRP A 128 -23.90 -8.72 -13.76
CA TRP A 128 -23.10 -7.80 -14.57
C TRP A 128 -23.89 -7.38 -15.82
N GLY A 129 -24.54 -6.22 -15.77
CA GLY A 129 -25.24 -5.64 -16.91
C GLY A 129 -24.31 -5.24 -18.07
N THR A 130 -24.88 -5.01 -19.24
CA THR A 130 -24.15 -4.56 -20.45
C THR A 130 -23.43 -3.23 -20.22
N TRP A 131 -22.26 -3.07 -20.85
CA TRP A 131 -21.59 -1.78 -20.91
C TRP A 131 -22.36 -0.81 -21.81
N VAL A 132 -22.73 0.35 -21.27
CA VAL A 132 -23.37 1.47 -21.97
C VAL A 132 -22.41 2.65 -22.09
N ASP A 133 -22.67 3.57 -23.01
CA ASP A 133 -21.80 4.71 -23.31
C ASP A 133 -22.22 6.00 -22.56
N GLY A 134 -21.22 6.79 -22.16
CA GLY A 134 -21.41 8.08 -21.51
C GLY A 134 -20.14 8.94 -21.58
N THR A 135 -20.14 10.09 -20.91
CA THR A 135 -19.02 11.04 -20.91
C THR A 135 -18.72 11.55 -19.51
N LEU A 136 -17.47 11.44 -19.09
CA LEU A 136 -16.94 11.91 -17.81
C LEU A 136 -16.39 13.34 -18.00
N ARG A 137 -16.92 14.32 -17.25
CA ARG A 137 -16.39 15.69 -17.22
C ARG A 137 -15.29 15.80 -16.18
N TYR A 138 -14.05 15.85 -16.64
CA TYR A 138 -12.82 15.88 -15.84
C TYR A 138 -12.12 17.23 -16.01
N GLY A 139 -12.25 18.09 -15.00
CA GLY A 139 -11.95 19.52 -15.15
C GLY A 139 -12.82 20.12 -16.26
N LYS A 140 -12.16 20.70 -17.27
CA LYS A 140 -12.80 21.19 -18.51
C LYS A 140 -12.88 20.16 -19.64
N SER A 141 -12.22 19.01 -19.52
CA SER A 141 -12.20 18.00 -20.60
C SER A 141 -13.35 17.01 -20.48
N MET A 142 -13.90 16.64 -21.63
CA MET A 142 -14.93 15.61 -21.76
C MET A 142 -14.26 14.30 -22.22
N VAL A 143 -14.20 13.31 -21.33
CA VAL A 143 -13.58 12.01 -21.59
C VAL A 143 -14.69 11.00 -21.90
N PRO A 144 -14.71 10.34 -23.07
CA PRO A 144 -15.70 9.30 -23.35
C PRO A 144 -15.46 8.10 -22.41
N VAL A 145 -16.51 7.57 -21.81
CA VAL A 145 -16.44 6.45 -20.85
C VAL A 145 -17.53 5.43 -21.10
N LYS A 146 -17.30 4.20 -20.66
CA LYS A 146 -18.33 3.17 -20.55
C LYS A 146 -18.76 2.96 -19.10
N LEU A 147 -20.04 2.70 -18.88
CA LEU A 147 -20.64 2.41 -17.58
C LEU A 147 -21.24 0.99 -17.57
N ARG A 148 -21.22 0.30 -16.43
CA ARG A 148 -22.02 -0.92 -16.19
C ARG A 148 -22.54 -0.99 -14.76
N LYS A 149 -23.61 -1.76 -14.53
CA LYS A 149 -24.07 -2.18 -13.18
C LYS A 149 -22.91 -2.77 -12.35
N ARG A 150 -22.92 -2.52 -11.03
CA ARG A 150 -21.96 -3.07 -10.06
C ARG A 150 -22.71 -3.62 -8.84
N GLY A 151 -22.22 -4.74 -8.31
CA GLY A 151 -22.71 -5.36 -7.09
C GLY A 151 -23.83 -6.36 -7.35
N ASP A 152 -23.80 -7.43 -6.56
CA ASP A 152 -24.69 -8.57 -6.56
C ASP A 152 -26.01 -8.30 -5.82
N ASN A 153 -25.92 -7.76 -4.61
CA ASN A 153 -26.97 -7.82 -3.60
C ASN A 153 -27.88 -6.57 -3.59
N SER A 154 -28.97 -6.70 -2.83
CA SER A 154 -30.11 -5.78 -2.78
C SER A 154 -29.76 -4.31 -2.50
N ILE A 155 -28.66 -4.03 -1.79
CA ILE A 155 -28.25 -2.65 -1.50
C ILE A 155 -27.83 -1.87 -2.75
N HIS A 156 -27.31 -2.55 -3.78
CA HIS A 156 -26.62 -1.92 -4.90
C HIS A 156 -27.55 -1.42 -6.01
N TRP A 157 -28.76 -1.99 -6.16
CA TRP A 157 -29.63 -1.74 -7.32
C TRP A 157 -31.14 -1.64 -7.01
N LEU A 158 -31.60 -1.89 -5.77
CA LEU A 158 -33.03 -1.67 -5.42
C LEU A 158 -33.42 -0.20 -5.54
N THR A 159 -32.63 0.70 -4.96
CA THR A 159 -33.01 2.10 -4.74
C THR A 159 -32.75 2.99 -5.96
N ASP A 160 -33.04 4.28 -5.87
CA ASP A 160 -32.67 5.27 -6.89
C ASP A 160 -31.15 5.58 -6.89
N LYS A 161 -30.44 5.26 -5.80
CA LYS A 161 -28.99 5.49 -5.63
C LYS A 161 -28.25 4.17 -5.91
N ARG A 162 -27.97 3.91 -7.19
CA ARG A 162 -27.49 2.60 -7.68
C ARG A 162 -25.99 2.57 -7.90
N SER A 163 -25.35 1.44 -7.61
CA SER A 163 -23.90 1.25 -7.72
C SER A 163 -23.49 0.82 -9.13
N PHE A 164 -22.45 1.45 -9.68
CA PHE A 164 -21.99 1.18 -11.04
C PHE A 164 -20.45 1.22 -11.17
N THR A 165 -19.92 0.76 -12.29
CA THR A 165 -18.49 0.81 -12.65
C THR A 165 -18.32 1.70 -13.87
N VAL A 166 -17.33 2.60 -13.84
CA VAL A 166 -16.93 3.47 -14.95
C VAL A 166 -15.61 2.97 -15.53
N ARG A 167 -15.41 3.13 -16.85
CA ARG A 167 -14.19 2.74 -17.56
C ARG A 167 -13.83 3.73 -18.67
N THR A 168 -12.57 4.15 -18.70
CA THR A 168 -11.99 5.06 -19.71
C THR A 168 -11.41 4.27 -20.90
N PRO A 169 -10.96 4.95 -21.99
CA PRO A 169 -10.18 4.36 -23.07
C PRO A 169 -8.83 3.78 -22.58
N ARG A 170 -8.00 3.25 -23.50
CA ARG A 170 -6.66 2.75 -23.15
C ARG A 170 -5.63 3.88 -22.94
N GLU A 171 -5.88 5.04 -23.55
CA GLU A 171 -4.90 6.13 -23.66
C GLU A 171 -5.20 7.32 -22.73
N GLU A 172 -6.39 7.36 -22.15
CA GLU A 172 -6.85 8.36 -21.19
C GLU A 172 -7.22 7.68 -19.85
N PHE A 173 -6.88 8.34 -18.75
CA PHE A 173 -7.09 7.88 -17.39
C PHE A 173 -7.84 8.96 -16.59
N TYR A 174 -8.62 8.54 -15.60
CA TYR A 174 -9.10 9.44 -14.55
C TYR A 174 -8.16 9.28 -13.37
N LYS A 175 -7.33 10.29 -13.08
CA LYS A 175 -6.20 10.16 -12.13
C LYS A 175 -5.28 9.01 -12.60
N ARG A 176 -4.92 8.07 -11.72
CA ARG A 176 -4.23 6.82 -12.11
C ARG A 176 -5.15 5.72 -12.69
N PHE A 177 -6.46 5.92 -12.71
CA PHE A 177 -7.45 4.83 -12.91
C PHE A 177 -8.03 4.78 -14.32
N ARG A 178 -7.95 3.61 -14.95
CA ARG A 178 -8.68 3.30 -16.20
C ARG A 178 -10.07 2.72 -15.95
N SER A 179 -10.32 2.15 -14.78
CA SER A 179 -11.63 1.64 -14.37
C SER A 179 -11.81 1.89 -12.88
N PHE A 180 -13.03 2.18 -12.45
CA PHE A 180 -13.35 2.40 -11.04
C PHE A 180 -14.80 2.10 -10.72
N GLY A 181 -15.04 1.58 -9.51
CA GLY A 181 -16.36 1.40 -8.94
C GLY A 181 -16.86 2.66 -8.24
N LEU A 182 -18.17 2.86 -8.28
CA LEU A 182 -18.90 3.81 -7.43
C LEU A 182 -19.95 3.01 -6.67
N SER A 183 -19.71 2.80 -5.37
CA SER A 183 -20.56 2.01 -4.48
C SER A 183 -21.44 2.92 -3.62
N ALA A 184 -22.74 2.61 -3.55
CA ALA A 184 -23.67 3.27 -2.65
C ALA A 184 -23.61 2.71 -1.21
N LYS A 185 -22.97 1.55 -1.01
CA LYS A 185 -22.91 0.80 0.25
C LYS A 185 -22.01 1.47 1.29
N ASP A 186 -22.58 1.70 2.49
CA ASP A 186 -21.90 2.06 3.74
C ASP A 186 -20.83 3.16 3.60
N VAL A 187 -21.17 4.24 2.86
CA VAL A 187 -20.19 5.12 2.22
C VAL A 187 -19.07 5.58 3.15
N LEU A 188 -19.38 6.25 4.26
CA LEU A 188 -18.36 6.77 5.19
C LEU A 188 -17.71 5.67 6.05
N ALA A 189 -18.48 4.62 6.40
CA ALA A 189 -18.03 3.55 7.28
C ALA A 189 -17.01 2.63 6.56
N SER A 190 -17.33 2.14 5.36
CA SER A 190 -16.38 1.39 4.54
C SER A 190 -15.27 2.27 3.96
N TYR A 191 -15.49 3.57 3.72
CA TYR A 191 -14.37 4.47 3.41
C TYR A 191 -13.35 4.51 4.55
N THR A 192 -13.82 4.71 5.79
CA THR A 192 -12.93 4.77 6.97
C THR A 192 -12.27 3.41 7.23
N ALA A 193 -13.02 2.31 7.14
CA ALA A 193 -12.47 0.96 7.30
C ALA A 193 -11.41 0.64 6.23
N ASN A 194 -11.62 0.99 4.97
CA ASN A 194 -10.65 0.74 3.91
C ASN A 194 -9.43 1.69 4.00
N ARG A 195 -9.61 3.01 4.18
CA ARG A 195 -8.48 3.97 4.33
C ARG A 195 -7.61 3.70 5.57
N LEU A 196 -8.09 2.93 6.55
CA LEU A 196 -7.28 2.49 7.69
C LEU A 196 -6.23 1.42 7.33
N THR A 197 -6.32 0.74 6.19
CA THR A 197 -5.34 -0.27 5.77
C THR A 197 -3.92 0.29 5.58
N ASP A 198 -3.81 1.56 5.17
CA ASP A 198 -2.56 2.33 5.13
C ASP A 198 -1.78 2.26 6.45
N GLN A 199 -2.50 2.27 7.59
CA GLN A 199 -1.90 2.22 8.93
C GLN A 199 -1.23 0.88 9.23
N PHE A 200 -1.52 -0.17 8.45
CA PHE A 200 -1.01 -1.53 8.64
C PHE A 200 -0.11 -2.01 7.47
N GLY A 201 0.11 -1.18 6.44
CA GLY A 201 0.94 -1.54 5.28
C GLY A 201 0.42 -2.78 4.54
N LEU A 202 -0.89 -2.83 4.29
CA LEU A 202 -1.57 -3.93 3.60
C LEU A 202 -1.88 -3.57 2.14
N LEU A 203 -1.90 -4.57 1.26
CA LEU A 203 -2.27 -4.42 -0.13
C LEU A 203 -3.78 -4.18 -0.27
N ALA A 204 -4.23 -2.92 -0.32
CA ALA A 204 -5.66 -2.56 -0.33
C ALA A 204 -6.00 -1.45 -1.34
N GLY A 205 -7.08 -1.63 -2.11
CA GLY A 205 -7.41 -0.73 -3.22
C GLY A 205 -7.93 0.65 -2.82
N GLU A 206 -7.59 1.67 -3.62
CA GLU A 206 -7.96 3.08 -3.39
C GLU A 206 -9.46 3.28 -3.18
N THR A 207 -9.81 4.15 -2.24
CA THR A 207 -11.20 4.39 -1.84
C THR A 207 -11.40 5.83 -1.36
N GLU A 208 -12.42 6.51 -1.88
CA GLU A 208 -12.68 7.91 -1.56
C GLU A 208 -14.17 8.22 -1.41
N VAL A 209 -14.51 9.25 -0.64
CA VAL A 209 -15.89 9.77 -0.61
C VAL A 209 -16.04 10.76 -1.76
N VAL A 210 -16.89 10.41 -2.73
CA VAL A 210 -17.03 11.16 -3.98
C VAL A 210 -18.48 11.60 -4.22
N PRO A 211 -18.77 12.91 -4.31
CA PRO A 211 -20.05 13.39 -4.79
C PRO A 211 -20.23 13.07 -6.27
N VAL A 212 -21.32 12.38 -6.61
CA VAL A 212 -21.62 12.01 -8.01
C VAL A 212 -22.76 12.86 -8.56
N TYR A 213 -22.48 13.51 -9.69
CA TYR A 213 -23.46 14.23 -10.50
C TYR A 213 -23.72 13.45 -11.78
N LEU A 214 -24.99 13.11 -12.02
CA LEU A 214 -25.45 12.49 -13.27
C LEU A 214 -26.30 13.49 -14.04
N ASN A 215 -25.98 13.73 -15.31
CA ASN A 215 -26.68 14.69 -16.19
C ASN A 215 -26.84 16.07 -15.53
N ASN A 216 -25.75 16.58 -14.96
CA ASN A 216 -25.63 17.83 -14.19
C ASN A 216 -26.62 17.99 -13.01
N ARG A 217 -27.11 16.88 -12.43
CA ARG A 217 -27.89 16.86 -11.18
C ARG A 217 -27.18 16.03 -10.12
N PHE A 218 -27.16 16.51 -8.87
CA PHE A 218 -26.64 15.69 -7.78
C PHE A 218 -27.47 14.42 -7.61
N HIS A 219 -26.79 13.29 -7.46
CA HIS A 219 -27.37 11.95 -7.41
C HIS A 219 -27.22 11.34 -6.01
N GLY A 220 -26.03 11.45 -5.42
CA GLY A 220 -25.72 11.08 -4.04
C GLY A 220 -24.21 11.02 -3.79
N LEU A 221 -23.82 10.77 -2.54
CA LEU A 221 -22.44 10.44 -2.19
C LEU A 221 -22.15 8.97 -2.46
N TYR A 222 -21.03 8.67 -3.09
CA TYR A 222 -20.58 7.30 -3.36
C TYR A 222 -19.22 7.06 -2.73
N ARG A 223 -18.92 5.79 -2.45
CA ARG A 223 -17.56 5.31 -2.19
C ARG A 223 -16.92 4.94 -3.52
N PHE A 224 -15.85 5.62 -3.89
CA PHE A 224 -14.96 5.22 -4.98
C PHE A 224 -14.30 3.89 -4.61
N VAL A 225 -14.08 3.00 -5.59
CA VAL A 225 -13.44 1.69 -5.36
C VAL A 225 -12.51 1.36 -6.52
N GLU A 226 -11.21 1.26 -6.25
CA GLU A 226 -10.24 0.69 -7.19
C GLU A 226 -10.60 -0.78 -7.51
N PRO A 227 -10.66 -1.17 -8.80
CA PRO A 227 -10.76 -2.57 -9.18
C PRO A 227 -9.38 -3.21 -9.06
N ILE A 228 -9.31 -4.36 -8.36
CA ILE A 228 -8.08 -5.13 -8.23
C ILE A 228 -7.79 -5.82 -9.57
N ASP A 229 -6.81 -5.30 -10.31
CA ASP A 229 -6.23 -5.89 -11.53
C ASP A 229 -4.69 -5.74 -11.53
N GLU A 230 -4.02 -6.12 -12.61
CA GLU A 230 -2.57 -5.98 -12.80
C GLU A 230 -2.01 -4.57 -12.54
N SER A 231 -2.87 -3.54 -12.50
CA SER A 231 -2.50 -2.15 -12.24
C SER A 231 -2.52 -1.78 -10.76
N PHE A 232 -3.28 -2.51 -9.96
CA PHE A 232 -3.39 -2.28 -8.53
C PHE A 232 -2.05 -2.52 -7.79
N LEU A 233 -1.16 -3.39 -8.30
CA LEU A 233 0.12 -3.71 -7.63
C LEU A 233 1.17 -2.59 -7.69
N ARG A 234 1.10 -1.69 -8.69
CA ARG A 234 2.16 -0.69 -8.94
C ARG A 234 2.40 0.33 -7.81
N PRO A 235 1.38 0.85 -7.11
CA PRO A 235 1.59 1.80 -6.01
C PRO A 235 2.12 1.17 -4.71
N PHE A 236 2.26 -0.17 -4.65
CA PHE A 236 2.73 -0.90 -3.48
C PHE A 236 4.13 -1.47 -3.65
N ASP A 237 4.84 -1.05 -4.70
CA ASP A 237 6.16 -1.58 -5.07
C ASP A 237 6.13 -3.12 -5.09
N ARG A 238 5.24 -3.70 -5.91
CA ARG A 238 5.12 -5.16 -6.11
C ARG A 238 5.24 -5.54 -7.58
N MET A 239 5.94 -6.64 -7.81
CA MET A 239 6.09 -7.24 -9.14
C MET A 239 4.74 -7.62 -9.77
N PRO A 240 4.58 -7.57 -11.10
CA PRO A 240 3.41 -8.14 -11.77
C PRO A 240 3.28 -9.66 -11.52
N GLY A 241 2.44 -10.03 -10.57
CA GLY A 241 2.15 -11.42 -10.20
C GLY A 241 0.74 -11.86 -10.59
N ASN A 242 0.38 -13.09 -10.23
CA ASN A 242 -1.03 -13.50 -10.26
C ASN A 242 -1.76 -12.85 -9.08
N ILE A 243 -3.00 -12.42 -9.30
CA ILE A 243 -3.93 -12.16 -8.21
C ILE A 243 -5.10 -13.12 -8.37
N PHE A 244 -5.23 -14.06 -7.44
CA PHE A 244 -6.33 -14.99 -7.38
C PHE A 244 -7.49 -14.40 -6.57
N ARG A 245 -8.71 -14.72 -6.98
CA ARG A 245 -9.96 -14.34 -6.31
C ARG A 245 -10.83 -15.57 -6.13
N ALA A 246 -11.45 -15.72 -4.96
CA ALA A 246 -12.51 -16.70 -4.73
C ALA A 246 -13.83 -16.02 -4.36
N ASP A 247 -14.88 -16.35 -5.12
CA ASP A 247 -16.22 -15.87 -4.85
C ASP A 247 -17.26 -16.88 -5.34
N ALA A 248 -17.82 -17.67 -4.43
CA ALA A 248 -18.92 -18.62 -4.65
C ALA A 248 -20.31 -18.03 -4.33
N ALA A 249 -20.38 -16.74 -3.98
CA ALA A 249 -21.62 -16.01 -3.74
C ALA A 249 -22.06 -15.27 -5.01
N GLU A 250 -21.18 -14.43 -5.57
CA GLU A 250 -21.38 -13.78 -6.89
C GLU A 250 -21.33 -14.78 -8.06
N ARG A 251 -20.86 -16.02 -7.86
CA ARG A 251 -20.73 -17.02 -8.95
C ARG A 251 -21.58 -18.25 -8.70
N GLY A 252 -22.72 -18.30 -9.38
CA GLY A 252 -23.60 -19.48 -9.42
C GLY A 252 -23.01 -20.72 -10.10
N GLU A 253 -21.79 -20.65 -10.65
CA GLU A 253 -21.08 -21.76 -11.31
C GLU A 253 -20.41 -22.70 -10.29
N VAL A 254 -21.24 -23.37 -9.50
CA VAL A 254 -20.81 -24.48 -8.62
C VAL A 254 -21.40 -25.78 -9.18
N PHE A 255 -20.56 -26.81 -9.35
CA PHE A 255 -21.02 -28.12 -9.85
C PHE A 255 -22.15 -28.67 -8.98
N LYS A 256 -23.17 -29.25 -9.62
CA LYS A 256 -24.40 -29.71 -8.94
C LYS A 256 -24.10 -30.89 -8.00
N GLY A 257 -23.80 -30.58 -6.75
CA GLY A 257 -23.46 -31.54 -5.69
C GLY A 257 -22.24 -31.16 -4.84
N SER A 258 -21.38 -30.24 -5.30
CA SER A 258 -20.27 -29.72 -4.49
C SER A 258 -20.73 -28.60 -3.55
N GLN A 259 -20.07 -28.48 -2.38
CA GLN A 259 -20.30 -27.36 -1.47
C GLN A 259 -19.76 -26.03 -2.05
N ARG A 260 -20.26 -24.90 -1.57
CA ARG A 260 -19.79 -23.56 -1.93
C ARG A 260 -18.52 -23.11 -1.17
N VAL A 261 -17.74 -24.05 -0.61
CA VAL A 261 -16.55 -23.71 0.17
C VAL A 261 -15.35 -23.50 -0.75
N VAL A 262 -14.84 -22.28 -0.82
CA VAL A 262 -13.76 -21.92 -1.75
C VAL A 262 -12.43 -22.62 -1.44
N PHE A 263 -12.16 -22.88 -0.16
CA PHE A 263 -10.97 -23.60 0.29
C PHE A 263 -10.98 -25.11 -0.02
N GLU A 264 -12.13 -25.64 -0.42
CA GLU A 264 -12.32 -27.06 -0.76
C GLU A 264 -12.47 -27.27 -2.28
N ASN A 265 -12.45 -26.20 -3.08
CA ASN A 265 -12.72 -26.25 -4.52
C ASN A 265 -11.88 -25.23 -5.33
N PRO A 266 -10.72 -25.63 -5.91
CA PRO A 266 -9.89 -24.73 -6.70
C PRO A 266 -10.56 -24.21 -7.99
N TYR A 267 -11.60 -24.88 -8.50
CA TYR A 267 -12.28 -24.46 -9.74
C TYR A 267 -13.13 -23.20 -9.60
N ILE A 268 -13.44 -22.76 -8.37
CA ILE A 268 -14.18 -21.50 -8.12
C ILE A 268 -13.26 -20.28 -8.21
N TRP A 269 -11.95 -20.47 -8.03
CA TRP A 269 -10.98 -19.38 -8.04
C TRP A 269 -10.69 -18.92 -9.47
N ASP A 270 -10.70 -17.61 -9.70
CA ASP A 270 -10.22 -17.01 -10.95
C ASP A 270 -9.03 -16.07 -10.74
N ARG A 271 -8.38 -15.68 -11.85
CA ARG A 271 -7.26 -14.73 -11.84
C ARG A 271 -7.76 -13.36 -12.32
N VAL A 272 -7.63 -12.33 -11.49
CA VAL A 272 -7.94 -10.93 -11.87
C VAL A 272 -6.71 -10.17 -12.37
N ALA A 273 -5.52 -10.66 -12.02
CA ALA A 273 -4.26 -10.37 -12.71
C ALA A 273 -3.59 -11.71 -13.06
N ASN A 274 -2.99 -11.79 -14.25
CA ASN A 274 -2.20 -12.93 -14.68
C ASN A 274 -0.73 -12.53 -14.75
N ASN A 275 0.15 -13.38 -14.21
CA ASN A 275 1.50 -13.53 -14.71
C ASN A 275 1.55 -14.84 -15.50
N ASP A 276 1.90 -14.75 -16.78
CA ASP A 276 1.96 -15.89 -17.71
C ASP A 276 3.41 -16.34 -17.98
N ARG A 277 4.39 -15.94 -17.13
CA ARG A 277 5.69 -16.63 -17.04
C ARG A 277 5.44 -18.10 -16.72
N TRP A 278 6.21 -18.99 -17.34
CA TRP A 278 6.04 -20.45 -17.19
C TRP A 278 6.16 -20.96 -15.74
N THR A 279 6.84 -20.19 -14.88
CA THR A 279 7.02 -20.40 -13.44
C THR A 279 5.78 -20.07 -12.60
N SER A 280 4.93 -19.13 -13.06
CA SER A 280 3.68 -18.69 -12.41
C SER A 280 2.42 -19.16 -13.16
N ALA A 281 2.57 -19.85 -14.28
CA ALA A 281 1.46 -20.33 -15.10
C ALA A 281 0.73 -21.52 -14.46
N GLY A 282 -0.51 -21.30 -13.98
CA GLY A 282 -1.49 -22.38 -13.77
C GLY A 282 -1.99 -22.62 -12.35
N GLY A 283 -1.81 -21.69 -11.40
CA GLY A 283 -2.41 -21.80 -10.05
C GLY A 283 -1.76 -22.86 -9.16
N GLY A 284 -0.51 -23.25 -9.45
CA GLY A 284 0.20 -24.30 -8.72
C GLY A 284 0.44 -23.99 -7.24
N GLN A 285 0.67 -22.72 -6.85
CA GLN A 285 0.76 -22.37 -5.43
C GLN A 285 -0.60 -22.42 -4.74
N LEU A 286 -1.65 -21.91 -5.38
CA LEU A 286 -3.02 -21.96 -4.86
C LEU A 286 -3.47 -23.41 -4.60
N ALA A 287 -3.27 -24.33 -5.55
CA ALA A 287 -3.61 -25.74 -5.36
C ALA A 287 -2.89 -26.38 -4.16
N LEU A 288 -1.66 -25.96 -3.88
CA LEU A 288 -0.86 -26.45 -2.76
C LEU A 288 -1.12 -25.72 -1.44
N LEU A 289 -1.55 -24.46 -1.48
CA LEU A 289 -2.15 -23.78 -0.34
C LEU A 289 -3.39 -24.56 0.12
N LEU A 290 -4.31 -24.88 -0.78
CA LEU A 290 -5.52 -25.64 -0.43
C LEU A 290 -5.17 -27.04 0.11
N ASN A 291 -4.17 -27.71 -0.45
CA ASN A 291 -3.67 -28.99 0.07
C ASN A 291 -3.08 -28.87 1.49
N ASP A 292 -2.22 -27.87 1.74
CA ASP A 292 -1.57 -27.71 3.04
C ASP A 292 -2.51 -27.13 4.10
N LEU A 293 -3.55 -26.38 3.70
CA LEU A 293 -4.69 -25.98 4.54
C LEU A 293 -5.61 -27.15 4.93
N ALA A 294 -5.78 -28.13 4.04
CA ALA A 294 -6.47 -29.40 4.36
C ALA A 294 -5.61 -30.34 5.22
N GLY A 295 -4.33 -30.02 5.42
CA GLY A 295 -3.39 -30.77 6.24
C GLY A 295 -3.71 -30.75 7.74
N THR A 296 -3.26 -31.80 8.42
CA THR A 296 -3.53 -32.02 9.86
C THR A 296 -2.27 -32.27 10.68
N THR A 297 -1.11 -32.45 10.05
CA THR A 297 0.17 -32.68 10.74
C THR A 297 0.97 -31.40 10.89
N PHE A 298 1.93 -31.41 11.83
CA PHE A 298 2.87 -30.29 11.99
C PHE A 298 3.72 -30.06 10.73
N ALA A 299 4.04 -31.12 9.98
CA ALA A 299 4.77 -31.02 8.71
C ALA A 299 3.92 -30.35 7.60
N ASP A 300 2.59 -30.46 7.65
CA ASP A 300 1.70 -29.73 6.74
C ASP A 300 1.64 -28.24 7.11
N HIS A 301 1.52 -27.96 8.41
CA HIS A 301 1.58 -26.60 8.94
C HIS A 301 2.91 -25.91 8.60
N GLN A 302 4.04 -26.60 8.71
CA GLN A 302 5.34 -26.04 8.32
C GLN A 302 5.43 -25.70 6.82
N ARG A 303 4.77 -26.47 5.93
CA ARG A 303 4.68 -26.11 4.50
C ARG A 303 3.72 -24.95 4.26
N LEU A 304 2.57 -24.92 4.94
CA LEU A 304 1.63 -23.79 4.90
C LEU A 304 2.36 -22.48 5.28
N MET A 305 3.12 -22.49 6.38
CA MET A 305 3.91 -21.35 6.86
C MET A 305 5.13 -20.99 5.99
N GLN A 306 5.41 -21.74 4.91
CA GLN A 306 6.39 -21.37 3.88
C GLN A 306 5.73 -20.66 2.68
N ARG A 307 4.41 -20.77 2.52
CA ARG A 307 3.64 -20.15 1.42
C ARG A 307 3.16 -18.73 1.72
N VAL A 308 3.43 -18.17 2.89
CA VAL A 308 2.80 -16.94 3.37
C VAL A 308 3.78 -16.07 4.15
N ASP A 309 3.64 -14.75 4.01
CA ASP A 309 4.30 -13.78 4.90
C ASP A 309 3.55 -13.74 6.24
N ARG A 310 4.20 -14.24 7.31
CA ARG A 310 3.58 -14.33 8.65
C ARG A 310 3.29 -12.97 9.26
N ASP A 311 4.14 -11.98 8.98
CA ASP A 311 4.05 -10.65 9.56
C ASP A 311 2.97 -9.83 8.84
N GLU A 312 2.80 -10.03 7.54
CA GLU A 312 1.66 -9.46 6.78
C GLU A 312 0.33 -10.07 7.23
N TRP A 313 0.27 -11.38 7.49
CA TRP A 313 -0.90 -12.01 8.11
C TRP A 313 -1.16 -11.51 9.55
N ALA A 314 -0.13 -11.25 10.34
CA ALA A 314 -0.29 -10.64 11.66
C ALA A 314 -0.88 -9.21 11.57
N ARG A 315 -0.35 -8.36 10.69
CA ARG A 315 -0.90 -7.01 10.42
C ARG A 315 -2.34 -7.07 9.89
N MET A 316 -2.66 -8.07 9.06
CA MET A 316 -4.01 -8.33 8.56
C MET A 316 -4.99 -8.69 9.70
N PHE A 317 -4.61 -9.60 10.61
CA PHE A 317 -5.44 -9.89 11.78
C PHE A 317 -5.64 -8.67 12.68
N THR A 318 -4.58 -7.91 12.98
CA THR A 318 -4.68 -6.66 13.74
C THR A 318 -5.69 -5.70 13.11
N TYR A 319 -5.59 -5.48 11.79
CA TYR A 319 -6.53 -4.65 11.03
C TYR A 319 -7.98 -5.15 11.14
N LEU A 320 -8.23 -6.43 10.84
CA LEU A 320 -9.57 -7.04 10.87
C LEU A 320 -10.21 -6.96 12.27
N PHE A 321 -9.41 -7.13 13.33
CA PHE A 321 -9.88 -7.02 14.71
C PHE A 321 -10.19 -5.56 15.09
N VAL A 322 -9.41 -4.58 14.62
CA VAL A 322 -9.66 -3.14 14.83
C VAL A 322 -10.97 -2.68 14.17
N VAL A 323 -11.22 -3.06 12.90
CA VAL A 323 -12.49 -2.73 12.21
C VAL A 323 -13.65 -3.65 12.64
N GLY A 324 -13.35 -4.74 13.34
CA GLY A 324 -14.33 -5.61 13.99
C GLY A 324 -15.03 -6.61 13.08
N ASP A 325 -14.48 -6.86 11.89
CA ASP A 325 -15.09 -7.72 10.86
C ASP A 325 -14.15 -8.81 10.29
N PRO A 326 -13.50 -9.66 11.14
CA PRO A 326 -12.71 -10.81 10.69
C PRO A 326 -13.57 -11.96 10.11
N PHE A 327 -14.83 -11.68 9.75
CA PHE A 327 -15.85 -12.67 9.38
C PHE A 327 -16.42 -12.44 7.96
N HIS A 328 -15.87 -11.50 7.19
CA HIS A 328 -16.36 -11.18 5.84
C HIS A 328 -15.42 -11.50 4.69
N MET A 329 -14.19 -11.93 4.99
CA MET A 329 -13.44 -12.87 4.15
C MET A 329 -13.77 -14.25 4.75
N ASP A 330 -14.76 -14.91 4.16
CA ASP A 330 -15.48 -16.02 4.78
C ASP A 330 -15.16 -17.36 4.09
N ARG A 331 -15.96 -18.43 4.30
CA ARG A 331 -15.70 -19.72 3.64
C ARG A 331 -16.19 -19.75 2.18
N VAL A 332 -16.83 -18.69 1.69
CA VAL A 332 -17.63 -18.66 0.45
C VAL A 332 -17.19 -17.52 -0.49
N HIS A 333 -16.82 -16.34 0.02
CA HIS A 333 -16.52 -15.16 -0.82
C HIS A 333 -15.54 -14.15 -0.19
N ASN A 334 -15.24 -13.09 -0.95
CA ASN A 334 -14.29 -11.99 -0.64
C ASN A 334 -12.81 -12.37 -0.49
N GLU A 335 -12.41 -13.59 -0.85
CA GLU A 335 -10.99 -13.95 -0.86
C GLU A 335 -10.28 -13.29 -2.05
N LEU A 336 -9.28 -12.46 -1.77
CA LEU A 336 -8.31 -11.96 -2.75
C LEU A 336 -6.89 -12.17 -2.22
N VAL A 337 -6.01 -12.68 -3.08
CA VAL A 337 -4.62 -13.00 -2.74
C VAL A 337 -3.70 -12.70 -3.92
N TYR A 338 -2.61 -12.00 -3.64
CA TYR A 338 -1.50 -11.79 -4.57
C TYR A 338 -0.44 -12.87 -4.38
N GLU A 339 -0.02 -13.51 -5.47
CA GLU A 339 1.11 -14.43 -5.53
C GLU A 339 2.34 -13.65 -5.96
N ASP A 340 3.26 -13.44 -5.02
CA ASP A 340 4.48 -12.70 -5.24
C ASP A 340 5.50 -13.59 -5.98
N PRO A 341 5.89 -13.26 -7.23
CA PRO A 341 6.78 -14.12 -8.00
C PRO A 341 8.21 -14.17 -7.42
N THR A 342 8.58 -13.20 -6.57
CA THR A 342 9.93 -13.03 -6.02
C THR A 342 10.21 -13.94 -4.82
N THR A 343 9.16 -14.27 -4.05
CA THR A 343 9.23 -15.16 -2.87
C THR A 343 8.44 -16.45 -3.05
N GLN A 344 7.54 -16.51 -4.04
CA GLN A 344 6.51 -17.54 -4.19
C GLN A 344 5.51 -17.60 -3.02
N GLN A 345 5.38 -16.50 -2.26
CA GLN A 345 4.45 -16.37 -1.15
C GLN A 345 3.12 -15.73 -1.57
N LEU A 346 2.10 -15.95 -0.74
CA LEU A 346 0.71 -15.57 -0.94
C LEU A 346 0.33 -14.51 0.10
N HIS A 347 0.07 -13.29 -0.40
CA HIS A 347 -0.17 -12.08 0.36
C HIS A 347 -1.67 -11.70 0.34
N PRO A 348 -2.32 -11.47 1.49
CA PRO A 348 -3.76 -11.20 1.55
C PRO A 348 -4.12 -9.77 1.12
N ILE A 349 -5.18 -9.63 0.33
CA ILE A 349 -5.76 -8.33 -0.08
C ILE A 349 -7.10 -8.15 0.64
N PRO A 350 -7.26 -7.15 1.55
CA PRO A 350 -8.53 -6.91 2.23
C PRO A 350 -9.62 -6.46 1.26
N TRP A 351 -10.76 -7.16 1.24
CA TRP A 351 -11.85 -6.89 0.30
C TRP A 351 -13.25 -6.89 0.94
N ASP A 352 -14.07 -5.91 0.55
CA ASP A 352 -15.42 -5.61 1.06
C ASP A 352 -15.60 -5.65 2.59
N ILE A 353 -14.51 -5.35 3.32
CA ILE A 353 -14.48 -5.28 4.78
C ILE A 353 -15.41 -4.17 5.29
N ARG A 354 -16.14 -4.46 6.37
CA ARG A 354 -17.08 -3.52 7.00
C ARG A 354 -16.53 -3.01 8.33
N LEU A 355 -17.13 -1.94 8.84
CA LEU A 355 -16.91 -1.46 10.20
C LEU A 355 -18.01 -1.98 11.13
N LEU A 356 -17.64 -2.81 12.10
CA LEU A 356 -18.56 -3.46 13.04
C LEU A 356 -18.04 -3.43 14.47
N ALA A 357 -18.94 -3.60 15.44
CA ALA A 357 -18.54 -3.85 16.82
C ALA A 357 -18.03 -5.30 16.95
N LEU A 358 -16.75 -5.48 17.28
CA LEU A 358 -16.04 -6.77 17.30
C LEU A 358 -16.76 -7.85 18.12
N GLY A 359 -17.36 -7.49 19.26
CA GLY A 359 -18.13 -8.42 20.10
C GLY A 359 -19.55 -8.76 19.61
N ARG A 360 -20.01 -8.24 18.46
CA ARG A 360 -21.38 -8.41 17.96
C ARG A 360 -21.60 -9.71 17.20
N LEU A 361 -20.60 -10.22 16.49
CA LEU A 361 -20.69 -11.42 15.67
C LEU A 361 -19.90 -12.58 16.28
N ARG A 362 -20.53 -13.76 16.31
CA ARG A 362 -19.94 -15.04 16.75
C ARG A 362 -20.07 -16.04 15.62
N GLN A 363 -19.25 -15.85 14.59
CA GLN A 363 -19.15 -16.72 13.41
C GLN A 363 -17.75 -17.35 13.36
N PRO A 364 -17.58 -18.54 12.76
CA PRO A 364 -16.24 -19.09 12.58
C PRO A 364 -15.43 -18.24 11.60
N LEU A 365 -14.13 -18.12 11.84
CA LEU A 365 -13.18 -17.60 10.84
C LEU A 365 -13.09 -18.57 9.64
N ASN A 366 -12.59 -18.09 8.49
CA ASN A 366 -12.39 -18.95 7.32
C ASN A 366 -11.32 -20.04 7.55
N ASN A 367 -11.23 -21.04 6.66
CA ASN A 367 -10.29 -22.16 6.81
C ASN A 367 -8.82 -21.69 6.90
N TRP A 368 -8.46 -20.66 6.13
CA TRP A 368 -7.10 -20.15 6.07
C TRP A 368 -6.70 -19.46 7.37
N MET A 369 -7.53 -18.54 7.86
CA MET A 369 -7.34 -17.85 9.13
C MET A 369 -7.24 -18.83 10.31
N GLN A 370 -8.06 -19.89 10.34
CA GLN A 370 -7.92 -20.95 11.34
C GLN A 370 -6.59 -21.70 11.23
N GLY A 371 -6.09 -21.95 10.00
CA GLY A 371 -4.77 -22.51 9.77
C GLY A 371 -3.64 -21.59 10.24
N MET A 372 -3.76 -20.28 10.03
CA MET A 372 -2.78 -19.28 10.49
C MET A 372 -2.71 -19.19 12.02
N LEU A 373 -3.85 -19.19 12.72
CA LEU A 373 -3.89 -19.08 14.18
C LEU A 373 -3.38 -20.34 14.92
N ARG A 374 -3.17 -21.46 14.23
CA ARG A 374 -2.42 -22.61 14.78
C ARG A 374 -0.91 -22.34 14.93
N ASP A 375 -0.39 -21.26 14.34
CA ASP A 375 0.99 -20.84 14.54
C ASP A 375 1.09 -19.85 15.70
N PRO A 376 1.75 -20.20 16.82
CA PRO A 376 1.79 -19.35 18.00
C PRO A 376 2.62 -18.07 17.79
N PHE A 377 3.50 -18.05 16.77
CA PHE A 377 4.27 -16.85 16.43
C PHE A 377 3.44 -15.84 15.64
N VAL A 378 2.50 -16.30 14.80
CA VAL A 378 1.49 -15.42 14.16
C VAL A 378 0.58 -14.79 15.22
N VAL A 379 0.21 -15.56 16.26
CA VAL A 379 -0.56 -15.02 17.41
C VAL A 379 0.27 -13.99 18.21
N ASP A 380 1.51 -14.32 18.60
CA ASP A 380 2.39 -13.39 19.33
C ASP A 380 2.67 -12.11 18.51
N ALA A 381 2.88 -12.22 17.20
CA ALA A 381 3.05 -11.07 16.30
C ALA A 381 1.78 -10.22 16.17
N THR A 382 0.61 -10.85 15.99
CA THR A 382 -0.70 -10.15 15.93
C THR A 382 -0.96 -9.36 17.21
N MET A 383 -0.65 -9.95 18.37
CA MET A 383 -0.84 -9.33 19.67
C MET A 383 0.21 -8.24 19.97
N ARG A 384 1.44 -8.35 19.43
CA ARG A 384 2.45 -7.28 19.46
C ARG A 384 2.05 -6.08 18.61
N GLU A 385 1.57 -6.33 17.39
CA GLU A 385 1.12 -5.28 16.50
C GLU A 385 -0.12 -4.58 17.09
N LEU A 386 -1.07 -5.32 17.68
CA LEU A 386 -2.15 -4.74 18.49
C LEU A 386 -1.62 -3.87 19.63
N ALA A 387 -0.69 -4.37 20.44
CA ALA A 387 -0.13 -3.59 21.56
C ALA A 387 0.56 -2.30 21.08
N THR A 388 1.28 -2.37 19.97
CA THR A 388 1.99 -1.23 19.35
C THR A 388 1.00 -0.20 18.78
N ARG A 389 0.00 -0.63 18.01
CA ARG A 389 -0.98 0.25 17.35
C ARG A 389 -2.03 0.84 18.29
N LEU A 390 -2.10 0.36 19.53
CA LEU A 390 -3.04 0.80 20.56
C LEU A 390 -2.35 1.41 21.80
N ALA A 391 -1.03 1.56 21.77
CA ALA A 391 -0.23 2.18 22.85
C ALA A 391 -0.58 3.67 23.08
N ASP A 392 -0.97 4.36 22.00
CA ASP A 392 -1.57 5.69 22.00
C ASP A 392 -2.92 5.68 21.28
N ASP A 393 -3.54 6.85 21.13
CA ASP A 393 -4.80 7.03 20.39
C ASP A 393 -4.58 7.44 18.90
N HIS A 394 -3.37 7.33 18.34
CA HIS A 394 -3.07 7.72 16.94
C HIS A 394 -4.02 7.05 15.94
N LEU A 395 -4.26 5.75 16.10
CA LEU A 395 -5.16 4.98 15.25
C LEU A 395 -6.62 5.48 15.32
N LEU A 396 -7.07 5.93 16.51
CA LEU A 396 -8.40 6.53 16.70
C LEU A 396 -8.46 7.95 16.11
N HIS A 397 -7.41 8.75 16.29
CA HIS A 397 -7.31 10.09 15.70
C HIS A 397 -7.23 10.05 14.17
N ALA A 398 -6.51 9.08 13.58
CA ALA A 398 -6.48 8.87 12.14
C ALA A 398 -7.87 8.53 11.60
N ALA A 399 -8.59 7.59 12.23
CA ALA A 399 -9.94 7.23 11.82
C ALA A 399 -10.96 8.37 12.01
N GLU A 400 -10.88 9.10 13.11
CA GLU A 400 -11.72 10.27 13.38
C GLU A 400 -11.44 11.41 12.40
N SER A 401 -10.17 11.67 12.09
CA SER A 401 -9.77 12.64 11.06
C SER A 401 -10.29 12.24 9.68
N LEU A 402 -10.11 10.99 9.25
CA LEU A 402 -10.64 10.47 7.98
C LEU A 402 -12.17 10.67 7.90
N ALA A 403 -12.90 10.22 8.92
CA ALA A 403 -14.36 10.28 8.93
C ALA A 403 -14.89 11.72 9.00
N THR A 404 -14.33 12.57 9.87
CA THR A 404 -14.80 13.95 10.05
C THR A 404 -14.37 14.87 8.90
N THR A 405 -13.18 14.70 8.34
CA THR A 405 -12.72 15.50 7.18
C THR A 405 -13.57 15.21 5.94
N ALA A 406 -13.88 13.93 5.67
CA ALA A 406 -14.78 13.56 4.59
C ALA A 406 -16.21 14.09 4.81
N GLU A 407 -16.73 14.00 6.04
CA GLU A 407 -18.05 14.55 6.41
C GLU A 407 -18.11 16.08 6.25
N GLN A 408 -17.06 16.80 6.65
CA GLN A 408 -16.97 18.26 6.55
C GLN A 408 -16.80 18.74 5.10
N ARG A 409 -15.95 18.07 4.30
CA ARG A 409 -15.72 18.41 2.87
C ARG A 409 -17.02 18.37 2.05
N TYR A 410 -17.98 17.52 2.44
CA TYR A 410 -19.23 17.30 1.71
C TYR A 410 -20.48 17.40 2.60
N ALA A 411 -20.49 18.32 3.56
CA ALA A 411 -21.52 18.38 4.60
C ALA A 411 -22.96 18.57 4.08
N GLU A 412 -23.16 19.31 3.00
CA GLU A 412 -24.48 19.50 2.37
C GLU A 412 -24.91 18.26 1.58
N GLU A 413 -23.98 17.61 0.89
CA GLU A 413 -24.19 16.35 0.20
C GLU A 413 -24.55 15.20 1.18
N PHE A 414 -23.85 15.11 2.33
CA PHE A 414 -24.19 14.20 3.42
C PHE A 414 -25.57 14.49 4.01
N ARG A 415 -25.89 15.77 4.21
CA ARG A 415 -27.21 16.20 4.69
C ARG A 415 -28.32 15.82 3.70
N TYR A 416 -28.11 15.98 2.39
CA TYR A 416 -29.06 15.57 1.36
C TYR A 416 -29.32 14.06 1.37
N ASP A 417 -28.29 13.24 1.53
CA ASP A 417 -28.44 11.79 1.61
C ASP A 417 -29.10 11.35 2.94
N ARG A 418 -28.74 11.95 4.08
CA ARG A 418 -29.35 11.64 5.40
C ARG A 418 -30.83 12.01 5.48
N LEU A 419 -31.29 13.06 4.78
CA LEU A 419 -32.74 13.36 4.64
C LEU A 419 -33.51 12.26 3.88
N ARG A 420 -32.81 11.38 3.16
CA ARG A 420 -33.36 10.24 2.40
C ARG A 420 -33.08 8.87 3.05
N ARG A 421 -32.52 8.84 4.27
CA ARG A 421 -32.23 7.60 5.04
C ARG A 421 -33.44 6.66 5.06
N GLY A 422 -33.20 5.38 4.76
CA GLY A 422 -34.23 4.35 4.65
C GLY A 422 -34.85 4.19 3.25
N LEU A 423 -34.74 5.20 2.38
CA LEU A 423 -35.06 5.09 0.94
C LEU A 423 -33.83 4.83 0.07
N ILE A 424 -32.65 5.22 0.56
CA ILE A 424 -31.34 4.94 -0.03
C ILE A 424 -30.43 4.27 1.01
N PRO A 425 -29.37 3.56 0.57
CA PRO A 425 -28.33 3.03 1.45
C PRO A 425 -27.74 4.12 2.34
N ASP A 426 -27.42 3.78 3.59
CA ASP A 426 -26.93 4.76 4.55
C ASP A 426 -25.52 5.26 4.18
N VAL A 427 -25.32 6.56 4.34
CA VAL A 427 -24.02 7.20 4.19
C VAL A 427 -23.23 7.24 5.50
N TRP A 428 -23.86 6.86 6.61
CA TRP A 428 -23.35 6.92 7.99
C TRP A 428 -23.06 8.35 8.46
N GLU A 429 -22.66 8.48 9.73
CA GLU A 429 -22.29 9.71 10.45
C GLU A 429 -20.93 9.51 11.12
N ALA A 430 -20.05 10.52 11.11
CA ALA A 430 -18.68 10.35 11.60
C ALA A 430 -18.65 9.92 13.09
N GLY A 431 -19.55 10.46 13.91
CA GLY A 431 -19.71 10.06 15.31
C GLY A 431 -20.12 8.59 15.52
N ALA A 432 -20.87 8.00 14.58
CA ALA A 432 -21.24 6.58 14.64
C ALA A 432 -20.04 5.68 14.29
N VAL A 433 -19.28 6.07 13.25
CA VAL A 433 -18.02 5.42 12.83
C VAL A 433 -17.01 5.42 13.97
N THR A 434 -16.74 6.56 14.60
CA THR A 434 -15.78 6.66 15.71
C THR A 434 -16.27 5.95 16.99
N THR A 435 -17.58 5.88 17.23
CA THR A 435 -18.14 5.14 18.38
C THR A 435 -17.87 3.64 18.27
N ILE A 436 -18.01 3.05 17.08
CA ILE A 436 -17.68 1.63 16.85
C ILE A 436 -16.19 1.37 17.08
N LEU A 437 -15.32 2.19 16.47
CA LEU A 437 -13.86 2.03 16.60
C LEU A 437 -13.38 2.21 18.04
N ARG A 438 -13.89 3.21 18.78
CA ARG A 438 -13.59 3.36 20.21
C ARG A 438 -14.04 2.15 21.03
N GLY A 439 -15.19 1.55 20.69
CA GLY A 439 -15.65 0.30 21.31
C GLY A 439 -14.70 -0.89 21.04
N ASN A 440 -14.26 -1.05 19.80
CA ASN A 440 -13.30 -2.10 19.41
C ASN A 440 -11.94 -1.89 20.08
N VAL A 441 -11.36 -0.69 20.00
CA VAL A 441 -10.08 -0.36 20.65
C VAL A 441 -10.14 -0.55 22.17
N ALA A 442 -11.22 -0.16 22.82
CA ALA A 442 -11.40 -0.41 24.25
C ALA A 442 -11.51 -1.91 24.58
N GLN A 443 -12.03 -2.75 23.66
CA GLN A 443 -12.02 -4.21 23.81
C GLN A 443 -10.62 -4.79 23.58
N LEU A 444 -9.90 -4.33 22.57
CA LEU A 444 -8.57 -4.82 22.20
C LEU A 444 -7.49 -4.44 23.22
N ARG A 445 -7.57 -3.26 23.85
CA ARG A 445 -6.72 -2.92 25.00
C ARG A 445 -6.90 -3.93 26.14
N ARG A 446 -8.13 -4.36 26.45
CA ARG A 446 -8.39 -5.44 27.42
C ARG A 446 -7.85 -6.81 26.98
N TRP A 447 -7.69 -7.06 25.68
CA TRP A 447 -7.02 -8.28 25.19
C TRP A 447 -5.50 -8.20 25.39
N VAL A 448 -4.89 -7.04 25.12
CA VAL A 448 -3.46 -6.77 25.35
C VAL A 448 -3.10 -6.86 26.86
N ASP A 449 -3.99 -6.40 27.74
CA ASP A 449 -3.83 -6.52 29.20
C ASP A 449 -4.08 -7.96 29.72
N SER A 450 -4.79 -8.80 28.96
CA SER A 450 -5.24 -10.14 29.38
C SER A 450 -4.12 -11.19 29.26
N ALA A 451 -3.08 -11.04 30.08
CA ALA A 451 -2.11 -12.10 30.35
C ALA A 451 -2.59 -12.95 31.54
N VAL A 452 -2.92 -14.22 31.28
CA VAL A 452 -3.42 -15.18 32.28
C VAL A 452 -2.60 -16.45 32.20
N VAL A 453 -2.10 -16.93 33.34
CA VAL A 453 -1.34 -18.18 33.43
C VAL A 453 -1.83 -19.00 34.62
N ALA A 454 -2.29 -20.22 34.38
CA ALA A 454 -2.51 -21.21 35.43
C ALA A 454 -1.18 -21.88 35.80
N VAL A 455 -0.89 -22.05 37.09
CA VAL A 455 0.41 -22.46 37.62
C VAL A 455 0.26 -23.60 38.63
N HIS A 456 1.02 -24.66 38.44
CA HIS A 456 1.30 -25.68 39.46
C HIS A 456 2.83 -25.84 39.63
N VAL A 457 3.28 -26.06 40.86
CA VAL A 457 4.67 -26.39 41.17
C VAL A 457 4.70 -27.58 42.12
N GLY A 458 5.15 -28.73 41.62
CA GLY A 458 5.14 -30.02 42.31
C GLY A 458 6.53 -30.47 42.74
N ALA A 459 6.64 -31.14 43.88
CA ALA A 459 7.93 -31.60 44.42
C ALA A 459 8.50 -32.78 43.61
N ARG A 460 9.81 -32.77 43.35
CA ARG A 460 10.55 -33.90 42.76
C ARG A 460 11.86 -34.16 43.53
N PRO A 461 12.45 -35.38 43.45
CA PRO A 461 13.66 -35.71 44.20
C PRO A 461 14.87 -34.79 43.97
N GLU A 462 14.95 -34.14 42.80
CA GLU A 462 16.06 -33.26 42.41
C GLU A 462 15.67 -31.77 42.31
N GLY A 463 14.44 -31.42 42.76
CA GLY A 463 13.92 -30.05 42.73
C GLY A 463 12.39 -30.00 42.59
N ALA A 464 11.89 -29.40 41.50
CA ALA A 464 10.46 -29.27 41.24
C ALA A 464 10.09 -29.51 39.77
N VAL A 465 8.85 -29.94 39.51
CA VAL A 465 8.18 -29.75 38.22
C VAL A 465 7.39 -28.45 38.27
N VAL A 466 7.41 -27.68 37.18
CA VAL A 466 6.72 -26.41 37.02
C VAL A 466 5.83 -26.56 35.79
N ASP A 467 4.52 -26.61 36.02
CA ASP A 467 3.50 -26.75 34.99
C ASP A 467 2.74 -25.42 34.84
N LEU A 468 2.73 -24.88 33.62
CA LEU A 468 2.21 -23.56 33.30
C LEU A 468 1.26 -23.66 32.11
N VAL A 469 0.03 -23.14 32.21
CA VAL A 469 -0.90 -23.03 31.07
C VAL A 469 -1.17 -21.56 30.80
N SER A 470 -0.79 -21.06 29.63
CA SER A 470 -1.21 -19.73 29.18
C SER A 470 -2.65 -19.81 28.67
N GLU A 471 -3.55 -19.02 29.25
CA GLU A 471 -5.00 -19.00 28.95
C GLU A 471 -5.52 -17.59 28.58
N GLY A 472 -4.63 -16.60 28.50
CA GLY A 472 -4.96 -15.21 28.15
C GLY A 472 -4.92 -14.94 26.64
N PHE A 473 -5.49 -13.79 26.22
CA PHE A 473 -5.25 -13.28 24.87
C PHE A 473 -3.77 -12.88 24.69
N ALA A 474 -3.17 -12.28 25.72
CA ALA A 474 -1.75 -11.97 25.76
C ALA A 474 -0.94 -13.10 26.39
N GLY A 475 0.23 -13.39 25.83
CA GLY A 475 1.20 -14.29 26.46
C GLY A 475 1.86 -13.68 27.72
N ALA A 476 2.65 -14.50 28.40
CA ALA A 476 3.48 -14.10 29.52
C ALA A 476 4.98 -14.35 29.23
N THR A 477 5.85 -13.77 30.05
CA THR A 477 7.29 -13.99 30.02
C THR A 477 7.75 -14.40 31.41
N LEU A 478 8.35 -15.59 31.51
CA LEU A 478 8.96 -16.11 32.73
C LEU A 478 10.38 -15.55 32.84
N THR A 479 10.63 -14.73 33.87
CA THR A 479 11.93 -14.08 34.10
C THR A 479 12.73 -14.74 35.22
N GLY A 480 12.11 -15.62 36.01
CA GLY A 480 12.76 -16.32 37.11
C GLY A 480 11.77 -16.95 38.09
N PHE A 481 12.25 -17.25 39.30
CA PHE A 481 11.46 -17.78 40.41
C PHE A 481 11.80 -17.07 41.73
N THR A 482 10.84 -16.92 42.63
CA THR A 482 11.08 -16.63 44.05
C THR A 482 10.95 -17.93 44.86
N VAL A 483 11.92 -18.20 45.74
CA VAL A 483 11.99 -19.44 46.53
C VAL A 483 12.08 -19.11 48.02
N THR A 484 11.25 -19.78 48.81
CA THR A 484 11.28 -19.73 50.27
C THR A 484 12.04 -20.95 50.80
N GLY A 485 13.28 -20.74 51.26
CA GLY A 485 14.17 -21.80 51.77
C GLY A 485 15.56 -21.79 51.13
N PRO A 486 16.44 -22.74 51.51
CA PRO A 486 17.78 -22.87 50.94
C PRO A 486 17.73 -23.42 49.50
N VAL A 487 18.52 -22.83 48.61
CA VAL A 487 18.74 -23.31 47.23
C VAL A 487 19.99 -24.19 47.20
N GLY A 488 19.92 -25.34 46.51
CA GLY A 488 20.99 -26.34 46.46
C GLY A 488 21.76 -26.32 45.15
N GLY A 489 23.09 -26.31 45.22
CA GLY A 489 23.98 -26.44 44.07
C GLY A 489 23.94 -25.23 43.12
N ALA A 490 24.08 -25.50 41.81
CA ALA A 490 23.93 -24.51 40.75
C ALA A 490 22.55 -24.71 40.08
N PRO A 491 21.53 -23.89 40.40
CA PRO A 491 20.17 -24.12 39.94
C PRO A 491 20.03 -23.91 38.42
N ARG A 492 19.17 -24.72 37.79
CA ARG A 492 18.92 -24.70 36.35
C ARG A 492 17.44 -24.91 36.05
N LEU A 493 16.97 -24.34 34.95
CA LEU A 493 15.65 -24.60 34.42
C LEU A 493 15.78 -25.45 33.15
N ARG A 494 15.16 -26.62 33.14
CA ARG A 494 15.06 -27.52 31.98
C ARG A 494 13.68 -27.36 31.36
N LEU A 495 13.63 -27.10 30.06
CA LEU A 495 12.38 -27.00 29.30
C LEU A 495 12.08 -28.34 28.64
N ASP A 496 10.88 -28.89 28.83
CA ASP A 496 10.39 -30.17 28.26
C ASP A 496 10.25 -30.05 26.74
N SER A 497 11.37 -30.14 26.02
CA SER A 497 11.53 -29.57 24.67
C SER A 497 11.09 -30.53 23.58
N ASP A 498 11.16 -31.84 23.85
CA ASP A 498 10.60 -32.90 23.01
C ASP A 498 9.14 -33.23 23.37
N LEU A 499 8.63 -32.69 24.49
CA LEU A 499 7.24 -32.80 24.97
C LEU A 499 6.86 -34.23 25.39
N ASP A 500 7.83 -35.00 25.92
CA ASP A 500 7.60 -36.35 26.45
C ASP A 500 7.10 -36.37 27.91
N GLY A 501 7.20 -35.24 28.63
CA GLY A 501 6.74 -35.11 30.01
C GLY A 501 7.81 -35.38 31.08
N LEU A 502 9.04 -35.72 30.69
CA LEU A 502 10.14 -36.16 31.54
C LEU A 502 11.41 -35.32 31.29
N PRO A 503 12.34 -35.22 32.27
CA PRO A 503 13.61 -34.53 32.06
C PRO A 503 14.51 -35.33 31.11
N SER A 504 14.58 -34.86 29.86
CA SER A 504 15.23 -35.50 28.72
C SER A 504 16.66 -34.96 28.49
N ALA A 505 17.45 -35.70 27.70
CA ALA A 505 18.74 -35.22 27.17
C ALA A 505 18.58 -34.32 25.92
N GLY A 506 17.39 -34.32 25.29
CA GLY A 506 17.01 -33.37 24.23
C GLY A 506 16.60 -31.99 24.77
N ASP A 507 16.30 -31.90 26.06
CA ASP A 507 15.80 -30.68 26.68
C ASP A 507 16.78 -29.51 26.68
N ARG A 508 16.24 -28.33 26.36
CA ARG A 508 16.96 -27.07 26.52
C ARG A 508 17.14 -26.72 28.00
N VAL A 509 18.39 -26.64 28.45
CA VAL A 509 18.74 -26.26 29.83
C VAL A 509 19.20 -24.80 29.88
N LEU A 510 18.57 -24.01 30.74
CA LEU A 510 18.89 -22.60 30.98
C LEU A 510 19.50 -22.41 32.39
N PRO A 511 20.63 -21.69 32.52
CA PRO A 511 21.25 -21.42 33.82
C PRO A 511 20.50 -20.31 34.59
N LEU A 512 20.26 -20.53 35.88
CA LEU A 512 19.69 -19.53 36.78
C LEU A 512 20.80 -18.81 37.55
N VAL A 513 20.65 -17.49 37.73
CA VAL A 513 21.50 -16.66 38.59
C VAL A 513 20.81 -16.50 39.94
N VAL A 514 21.53 -16.79 41.03
CA VAL A 514 21.01 -16.66 42.39
C VAL A 514 21.20 -15.23 42.90
N ASP A 515 20.10 -14.60 43.32
CA ASP A 515 20.06 -13.29 43.98
C ASP A 515 19.49 -13.47 45.40
N HIS A 516 20.31 -13.17 46.41
CA HIS A 516 20.01 -13.46 47.81
C HIS A 516 19.36 -12.24 48.50
N GLY A 517 18.03 -12.24 48.58
CA GLY A 517 17.28 -11.35 49.45
C GLY A 517 17.41 -11.75 50.93
N ARG A 518 16.88 -10.90 51.85
CA ARG A 518 16.93 -11.17 53.30
C ARG A 518 16.07 -12.37 53.73
N ASP A 519 14.87 -12.48 53.16
CA ASP A 519 13.85 -13.47 53.58
C ASP A 519 13.39 -14.38 52.43
N THR A 520 13.76 -14.07 51.18
CA THR A 520 13.45 -14.87 49.98
C THR A 520 14.65 -14.87 49.03
N THR A 521 14.89 -16.00 48.37
CA THR A 521 15.93 -16.10 47.32
C THR A 521 15.26 -15.95 45.95
N ARG A 522 15.89 -15.20 45.05
CA ARG A 522 15.47 -15.05 43.65
C ARG A 522 16.38 -15.88 42.75
N LEU A 523 15.77 -16.57 41.78
CA LEU A 523 16.44 -17.33 40.74
C LEU A 523 16.13 -16.68 39.41
N LEU A 524 17.05 -15.88 38.88
CA LEU A 524 16.85 -15.08 37.67
C LEU A 524 17.32 -15.84 36.43
N LEU A 525 16.49 -15.88 35.39
CA LEU A 525 16.88 -16.43 34.10
C LEU A 525 17.78 -15.45 33.35
N ARG A 526 18.90 -15.94 32.79
CA ARG A 526 19.73 -15.14 31.87
C ARG A 526 19.04 -14.89 30.51
N GLU A 527 18.14 -15.77 30.13
CA GLU A 527 17.31 -15.68 28.93
C GLU A 527 15.84 -15.94 29.36
N PRO A 528 14.97 -14.92 29.36
CA PRO A 528 13.58 -15.09 29.76
C PRO A 528 12.82 -16.04 28.83
N VAL A 529 12.00 -16.92 29.40
CA VAL A 529 11.23 -17.90 28.62
C VAL A 529 9.90 -17.30 28.20
N ALA A 530 9.61 -17.37 26.90
CA ALA A 530 8.34 -16.95 26.32
C ALA A 530 7.24 -17.99 26.59
N LEU A 531 6.16 -17.56 27.24
CA LEU A 531 4.91 -18.31 27.36
C LEU A 531 3.93 -17.66 26.38
N LEU A 532 3.91 -18.13 25.13
CA LEU A 532 3.00 -17.62 24.10
C LEU A 532 1.54 -17.99 24.43
N SER A 533 0.60 -17.17 23.97
CA SER A 533 -0.84 -17.45 23.95
C SER A 533 -1.27 -18.08 22.62
N ALA A 534 -2.48 -18.64 22.59
CA ALA A 534 -3.14 -19.09 21.37
C ALA A 534 -4.49 -18.35 21.18
N LEU A 535 -5.04 -18.40 19.98
CA LEU A 535 -6.39 -17.88 19.66
C LEU A 535 -7.18 -18.94 18.91
N THR A 536 -8.43 -19.15 19.29
CA THR A 536 -9.35 -20.04 18.58
C THR A 536 -10.32 -19.23 17.72
N GLY A 537 -10.64 -19.73 16.53
CA GLY A 537 -11.50 -19.08 15.54
C GLY A 537 -12.87 -19.73 15.33
N ASN A 538 -13.28 -20.66 16.20
CA ASN A 538 -14.41 -21.57 15.94
C ASN A 538 -15.81 -20.97 16.17
N ARG A 539 -15.93 -19.92 17.00
CA ARG A 539 -17.22 -19.32 17.43
C ARG A 539 -17.13 -17.80 17.58
N GLY A 540 -16.30 -17.18 16.76
CA GLY A 540 -15.65 -15.89 17.03
C GLY A 540 -14.19 -16.10 17.41
N VAL A 541 -13.52 -15.01 17.78
CA VAL A 541 -12.14 -15.01 18.28
C VAL A 541 -12.16 -15.09 19.81
N GLU A 542 -11.70 -16.22 20.36
CA GLU A 542 -11.66 -16.50 21.80
C GLU A 542 -10.26 -17.01 22.20
N PRO A 543 -9.77 -16.75 23.43
CA PRO A 543 -8.40 -17.12 23.81
C PRO A 543 -8.28 -18.65 23.90
N GLY A 544 -7.16 -19.16 23.40
CA GLY A 544 -6.81 -20.58 23.42
C GLY A 544 -5.69 -20.88 24.42
N ARG A 545 -5.42 -22.17 24.62
CA ARG A 545 -4.46 -22.69 25.58
C ARG A 545 -3.13 -23.08 24.94
N LEU A 546 -2.04 -22.82 25.68
CA LEU A 546 -0.73 -23.43 25.47
C LEU A 546 -0.14 -23.90 26.81
N SER A 547 0.25 -25.17 26.88
CA SER A 547 0.72 -25.89 28.07
C SER A 547 2.23 -26.10 28.05
N TYR A 548 2.94 -25.51 29.01
CA TYR A 548 4.40 -25.58 29.15
C TYR A 548 4.76 -26.37 30.42
N ARG A 549 5.59 -27.41 30.26
CA ARG A 549 6.21 -28.14 31.36
C ARG A 549 7.69 -27.80 31.45
N MET A 550 8.18 -27.67 32.68
CA MET A 550 9.59 -27.39 32.98
C MET A 550 10.03 -28.12 34.25
N PHE A 551 11.33 -28.36 34.38
CA PHE A 551 11.92 -28.95 35.57
C PHE A 551 12.93 -27.97 36.18
N LEU A 552 12.68 -27.58 37.44
CA LEU A 552 13.51 -26.66 38.19
C LEU A 552 14.50 -27.48 39.03
N GLU A 553 15.74 -27.58 38.56
CA GLU A 553 16.81 -28.31 39.25
C GLU A 553 17.39 -27.44 40.39
N GLY A 554 17.56 -28.01 41.58
CA GLY A 554 18.22 -27.33 42.72
C GLY A 554 17.32 -26.48 43.63
N ALA A 555 16.02 -26.39 43.36
CA ALA A 555 15.03 -25.77 44.25
C ALA A 555 13.74 -26.61 44.32
N GLY A 556 13.19 -26.77 45.52
CA GLY A 556 11.98 -27.58 45.76
C GLY A 556 10.68 -26.84 45.48
N ALA A 557 9.55 -27.47 45.84
CA ALA A 557 8.19 -26.96 45.59
C ALA A 557 7.78 -25.66 46.32
N THR A 558 8.72 -24.97 46.98
CA THR A 558 8.53 -23.61 47.52
C THR A 558 8.88 -22.51 46.51
N ALA A 559 9.11 -22.88 45.24
CA ALA A 559 9.33 -21.95 44.14
C ALA A 559 8.01 -21.41 43.57
N THR A 560 7.94 -20.09 43.34
CA THR A 560 6.84 -19.41 42.62
C THR A 560 7.41 -18.73 41.37
N PRO A 561 6.83 -18.91 40.17
CA PRO A 561 7.34 -18.28 38.95
C PRO A 561 7.14 -16.76 38.97
N VAL A 562 8.14 -16.02 38.48
CA VAL A 562 8.09 -14.57 38.26
C VAL A 562 7.68 -14.33 36.81
N LEU A 563 6.46 -13.84 36.64
CA LEU A 563 5.80 -13.67 35.34
C LEU A 563 5.50 -12.18 35.07
N ALA A 564 5.74 -11.73 33.84
CA ALA A 564 5.32 -10.43 33.33
C ALA A 564 4.49 -10.59 32.04
N ASN A 565 3.54 -9.68 31.79
CA ASN A 565 2.77 -9.63 30.55
C ASN A 565 3.74 -9.43 29.37
N ARG A 566 3.66 -10.28 28.35
CA ARG A 566 4.63 -10.36 27.24
C ARG A 566 4.52 -9.23 26.21
N LEU A 567 3.50 -8.39 26.34
CA LEU A 567 3.21 -7.23 25.50
C LEU A 567 3.48 -5.91 26.26
N THR A 568 3.02 -5.81 27.51
CA THR A 568 3.06 -4.55 28.30
C THR A 568 4.15 -4.52 29.37
N GLY A 569 4.78 -5.65 29.69
CA GLY A 569 5.67 -5.81 30.85
C GLY A 569 4.94 -5.76 32.21
N GLY A 570 3.61 -5.60 32.22
CA GLY A 570 2.80 -5.47 33.42
C GLY A 570 2.53 -6.79 34.15
N ALA A 571 1.56 -6.76 35.06
CA ALA A 571 1.17 -7.93 35.86
C ALA A 571 0.54 -9.05 35.01
N VAL A 572 0.64 -10.29 35.49
CA VAL A 572 -0.02 -11.48 34.96
C VAL A 572 -1.04 -11.96 35.98
N HIS A 573 -2.24 -12.33 35.52
CA HIS A 573 -3.23 -12.97 36.39
C HIS A 573 -2.86 -14.45 36.57
N VAL A 574 -2.35 -14.78 37.76
CA VAL A 574 -1.92 -16.14 38.11
C VAL A 574 -3.09 -16.91 38.71
N LEU A 575 -3.44 -18.05 38.11
CA LEU A 575 -4.46 -18.98 38.60
C LEU A 575 -3.80 -20.24 39.19
N PRO A 576 -4.37 -20.89 40.22
CA PRO A 576 -3.88 -22.16 40.71
C PRO A 576 -4.28 -23.30 39.78
N LEU A 577 -3.30 -24.07 39.28
CA LEU A 577 -3.52 -25.37 38.65
C LEU A 577 -3.45 -26.47 39.72
N ALA A 578 -4.33 -27.47 39.64
CA ALA A 578 -4.44 -28.51 40.67
C ALA A 578 -3.25 -29.49 40.64
N ASP A 579 -2.88 -30.00 41.82
CA ASP A 579 -1.83 -31.02 41.95
C ASP A 579 -2.23 -32.32 41.23
N GLY A 580 -1.27 -32.91 40.51
CA GLY A 580 -1.49 -34.07 39.64
C GLY A 580 -2.44 -33.84 38.45
N ALA A 581 -2.79 -32.59 38.10
CA ALA A 581 -3.63 -32.32 36.95
C ALA A 581 -2.95 -32.73 35.63
N VAL A 582 -3.72 -33.32 34.72
CA VAL A 582 -3.30 -33.51 33.32
C VAL A 582 -3.30 -32.15 32.63
N LEU A 583 -2.17 -31.74 32.06
CA LEU A 583 -2.08 -30.52 31.27
C LEU A 583 -3.11 -30.56 30.12
N PRO A 584 -3.87 -29.47 29.87
CA PRO A 584 -4.82 -29.44 28.78
C PRO A 584 -4.10 -29.52 27.43
N ALA A 585 -4.77 -30.13 26.45
CA ALA A 585 -4.29 -30.12 25.08
C ALA A 585 -4.20 -28.68 24.53
N ASP A 586 -3.15 -28.41 23.77
CA ASP A 586 -2.90 -27.11 23.14
C ASP A 586 -3.93 -26.81 22.04
N ASP A 587 -4.38 -25.55 21.95
CA ASP A 587 -5.24 -25.07 20.85
C ASP A 587 -4.44 -24.67 19.59
N ALA A 588 -3.11 -24.59 19.70
CA ALA A 588 -2.16 -24.26 18.63
C ALA A 588 -0.94 -25.20 18.66
N TRP A 589 -0.04 -25.13 17.68
CA TRP A 589 1.20 -25.94 17.74
C TRP A 589 2.14 -25.43 18.82
N HIS A 590 2.54 -26.29 19.77
CA HIS A 590 3.42 -25.90 20.86
C HIS A 590 4.74 -25.26 20.36
N PRO A 591 5.16 -24.08 20.87
CA PRO A 591 6.28 -23.31 20.32
C PRO A 591 7.61 -24.07 20.23
N TRP A 592 7.88 -25.00 21.15
CA TRP A 592 9.14 -25.76 21.17
C TRP A 592 9.23 -26.87 20.09
N ARG A 593 8.14 -27.17 19.38
CA ARG A 593 8.17 -28.06 18.20
C ARG A 593 8.85 -27.42 16.98
N PHE A 594 8.99 -26.09 16.98
CA PHE A 594 9.63 -25.36 15.88
C PHE A 594 11.16 -25.40 16.06
N PRO A 595 11.92 -25.80 15.02
CA PRO A 595 13.35 -26.05 15.17
C PRO A 595 14.15 -24.76 15.39
N ALA A 596 14.64 -24.58 16.61
CA ALA A 596 15.64 -23.57 16.91
C ALA A 596 16.90 -23.82 16.08
N THR A 597 17.19 -22.93 15.12
CA THR A 597 18.36 -23.03 14.23
C THR A 597 19.44 -22.06 14.73
N PRO A 598 20.42 -22.51 15.54
CA PRO A 598 21.54 -21.67 15.92
C PRO A 598 22.43 -21.41 14.71
N GLY A 599 22.74 -20.14 14.45
CA GLY A 599 23.53 -19.70 13.30
C GLY A 599 24.92 -20.33 13.25
N ARG A 600 25.27 -20.88 12.09
CA ARG A 600 26.50 -21.64 11.84
C ARG A 600 27.43 -20.87 10.92
N VAL A 601 28.75 -21.06 11.08
CA VAL A 601 29.76 -20.50 10.19
C VAL A 601 30.36 -21.58 9.31
N LEU A 602 29.95 -21.62 8.03
CA LEU A 602 30.57 -22.44 6.99
C LEU A 602 31.81 -21.73 6.46
N ARG A 603 32.90 -22.48 6.24
CA ARG A 603 34.14 -21.96 5.64
C ARG A 603 34.50 -22.75 4.40
N LEU A 604 34.66 -22.05 3.27
CA LEU A 604 35.09 -22.61 1.99
C LEU A 604 36.49 -22.06 1.64
N SER A 605 37.40 -22.93 1.22
CA SER A 605 38.80 -22.56 0.98
C SER A 605 39.50 -23.51 0.01
N GLY A 606 40.24 -22.95 -0.96
CA GLY A 606 41.01 -23.74 -1.93
C GLY A 606 40.15 -24.25 -3.10
N PRO A 607 40.46 -25.42 -3.70
CA PRO A 607 39.60 -26.00 -4.72
C PRO A 607 38.36 -26.65 -4.08
N VAL A 608 37.18 -26.09 -4.32
CA VAL A 608 35.90 -26.59 -3.79
C VAL A 608 35.01 -26.98 -4.96
N ARG A 609 34.50 -28.22 -4.98
CA ARG A 609 33.56 -28.70 -6.01
C ARG A 609 32.16 -28.87 -5.41
N LEU A 610 31.15 -28.38 -6.11
CA LEU A 610 29.74 -28.60 -5.79
C LEU A 610 29.10 -29.44 -6.90
N ASP A 611 28.67 -30.67 -6.56
CA ASP A 611 27.92 -31.57 -7.44
C ASP A 611 26.40 -31.57 -7.14
N SER A 612 25.96 -30.74 -6.20
CA SER A 612 24.55 -30.52 -5.82
C SER A 612 24.38 -29.10 -5.28
N THR A 613 23.22 -28.48 -5.53
CA THR A 613 22.96 -27.08 -5.13
C THR A 613 23.15 -26.85 -3.63
N LEU A 614 24.08 -25.96 -3.29
CA LEU A 614 24.37 -25.58 -1.91
C LEU A 614 23.35 -24.55 -1.45
N LYS A 615 22.58 -24.89 -0.41
CA LYS A 615 21.62 -23.99 0.23
C LYS A 615 22.09 -23.61 1.63
N ILE A 616 22.11 -22.32 1.94
CA ILE A 616 22.44 -21.77 3.25
C ILE A 616 21.15 -21.21 3.89
N PRO A 617 20.79 -21.58 5.13
CA PRO A 617 19.61 -21.06 5.81
C PRO A 617 19.85 -19.64 6.35
N ALA A 618 18.77 -18.96 6.75
CA ALA A 618 18.87 -17.70 7.48
C ALA A 618 19.51 -17.90 8.85
N GLY A 619 20.34 -16.94 9.26
CA GLY A 619 21.13 -16.98 10.49
C GLY A 619 22.50 -17.66 10.35
N ASP A 620 22.74 -18.45 9.29
CA ASP A 620 24.07 -18.97 8.97
C ASP A 620 24.94 -17.90 8.25
N THR A 621 26.25 -18.14 8.21
CA THR A 621 27.22 -17.32 7.49
C THR A 621 28.19 -18.20 6.70
N VAL A 622 28.43 -17.88 5.43
CA VAL A 622 29.48 -18.51 4.62
C VAL A 622 30.67 -17.56 4.47
N ILE A 623 31.87 -18.05 4.78
CA ILE A 623 33.12 -17.32 4.54
C ILE A 623 33.88 -18.07 3.44
N ILE A 624 34.12 -17.40 2.31
CA ILE A 624 34.89 -17.92 1.17
C ILE A 624 36.27 -17.26 1.20
N ALA A 625 37.33 -18.04 1.37
CA ALA A 625 38.68 -17.53 1.58
C ALA A 625 39.37 -17.04 0.28
N PRO A 626 40.34 -16.10 0.35
CA PRO A 626 41.07 -15.64 -0.84
C PRO A 626 41.72 -16.77 -1.64
N GLY A 627 41.60 -16.72 -2.96
CA GLY A 627 42.15 -17.75 -3.87
C GLY A 627 41.37 -19.07 -3.89
N THR A 628 40.10 -19.06 -3.48
CA THR A 628 39.20 -20.22 -3.58
C THR A 628 38.68 -20.36 -5.01
N ASP A 629 38.83 -21.56 -5.57
CA ASP A 629 38.29 -21.98 -6.86
C ASP A 629 37.02 -22.79 -6.58
N LEU A 630 35.87 -22.11 -6.56
CA LEU A 630 34.54 -22.72 -6.37
C LEU A 630 34.00 -23.19 -7.73
N ARG A 631 33.84 -24.50 -7.88
CA ARG A 631 33.51 -25.15 -9.17
C ARG A 631 32.19 -25.88 -9.09
N LEU A 632 31.18 -25.39 -9.80
CA LEU A 632 29.81 -25.90 -9.77
C LEU A 632 29.53 -26.82 -10.96
N GLY A 633 28.90 -27.98 -10.72
CA GLY A 633 28.44 -28.88 -11.78
C GLY A 633 27.38 -28.23 -12.69
N PRO A 634 27.02 -28.89 -13.82
CA PRO A 634 25.91 -28.46 -14.65
C PRO A 634 24.65 -28.28 -13.81
N ASP A 635 23.97 -27.14 -13.97
CA ASP A 635 22.75 -26.75 -13.24
C ASP A 635 22.87 -26.64 -11.71
N VAL A 636 24.06 -26.89 -11.15
CA VAL A 636 24.33 -26.73 -9.71
C VAL A 636 24.43 -25.24 -9.37
N SER A 637 23.70 -24.83 -8.33
CA SER A 637 23.62 -23.45 -7.87
C SER A 637 24.19 -23.26 -6.46
N PHE A 638 24.39 -22.00 -6.09
CA PHE A 638 24.61 -21.55 -4.72
C PHE A 638 23.45 -20.62 -4.34
N LEU A 639 22.69 -20.94 -3.30
CA LEU A 639 21.57 -20.13 -2.82
C LEU A 639 21.75 -19.86 -1.33
N SER A 640 21.92 -18.58 -0.97
CA SER A 640 22.11 -18.18 0.43
C SER A 640 20.96 -17.32 0.94
N ARG A 641 20.31 -17.79 2.01
CA ARG A 641 19.48 -16.97 2.89
C ARG A 641 20.25 -16.48 4.12
N GLY A 642 21.53 -16.81 4.22
CA GLY A 642 22.48 -16.33 5.24
C GLY A 642 23.55 -15.42 4.66
N VAL A 643 24.35 -14.77 5.51
CA VAL A 643 25.37 -13.79 5.09
C VAL A 643 26.51 -14.48 4.34
N VAL A 644 26.98 -13.89 3.24
CA VAL A 644 28.13 -14.36 2.46
C VAL A 644 29.27 -13.35 2.53
N LEU A 645 30.45 -13.81 2.97
CA LEU A 645 31.69 -13.03 3.04
C LEU A 645 32.73 -13.67 2.11
N ALA A 646 32.83 -13.15 0.89
CA ALA A 646 33.70 -13.63 -0.18
C ALA A 646 34.77 -12.57 -0.49
N GLU A 647 35.75 -12.45 0.39
CA GLU A 647 36.81 -11.44 0.29
C GLU A 647 38.11 -12.05 -0.25
N GLY A 648 38.35 -11.87 -1.55
CA GLY A 648 39.61 -12.18 -2.23
C GLY A 648 40.61 -11.03 -2.15
N THR A 649 41.72 -11.16 -2.90
CA THR A 649 42.65 -10.06 -3.20
C THR A 649 42.97 -10.04 -4.70
N ALA A 650 43.61 -8.99 -5.22
CA ALA A 650 44.01 -8.92 -6.62
C ALA A 650 44.95 -10.07 -7.04
N GLU A 651 45.81 -10.54 -6.13
CA GLU A 651 46.74 -11.66 -6.33
C GLU A 651 46.08 -13.02 -6.08
N ARG A 652 45.03 -13.05 -5.23
CA ARG A 652 44.28 -14.23 -4.82
C ARG A 652 42.77 -14.01 -4.99
N PRO A 653 42.28 -13.82 -6.22
CA PRO A 653 40.86 -13.64 -6.47
C PRO A 653 40.09 -14.94 -6.15
N ILE A 654 38.85 -14.80 -5.70
CA ILE A 654 37.91 -15.92 -5.59
C ILE A 654 37.31 -16.16 -6.97
N ARG A 655 37.15 -17.42 -7.39
CA ARG A 655 36.58 -17.75 -8.70
C ARG A 655 35.38 -18.67 -8.55
N VAL A 656 34.27 -18.31 -9.19
CA VAL A 656 33.05 -19.11 -9.29
C VAL A 656 32.90 -19.52 -10.76
N LEU A 657 33.11 -20.81 -11.03
CA LEU A 657 33.36 -21.36 -12.36
C LEU A 657 32.57 -22.66 -12.61
N PRO A 658 32.33 -23.06 -13.87
CA PRO A 658 31.85 -24.39 -14.19
C PRO A 658 32.89 -25.47 -13.81
N ALA A 659 32.42 -26.60 -13.29
CA ALA A 659 33.26 -27.73 -12.90
C ALA A 659 33.70 -28.60 -14.10
N VAL A 660 33.14 -28.37 -15.29
CA VAL A 660 33.55 -28.94 -16.58
C VAL A 660 33.50 -27.83 -17.63
N ALA A 661 34.60 -27.59 -18.34
CA ALA A 661 34.67 -26.55 -19.36
C ALA A 661 33.63 -26.78 -20.48
N GLY A 662 32.94 -25.71 -20.91
CA GLY A 662 31.85 -25.80 -21.88
C GLY A 662 30.52 -26.30 -21.32
N THR A 663 30.41 -26.53 -20.01
CA THR A 663 29.11 -26.71 -19.32
C THR A 663 28.71 -25.43 -18.60
N VAL A 664 27.41 -25.24 -18.38
CA VAL A 664 26.85 -24.06 -17.71
C VAL A 664 26.33 -24.49 -16.34
N TRP A 665 26.81 -23.83 -15.29
CA TRP A 665 26.29 -24.05 -13.94
C TRP A 665 24.94 -23.32 -13.75
N GLY A 666 24.35 -23.42 -12.57
CA GLY A 666 23.16 -22.64 -12.22
C GLY A 666 23.53 -21.19 -11.86
N THR A 667 22.90 -20.70 -10.79
CA THR A 667 23.00 -19.32 -10.28
C THR A 667 23.82 -19.22 -8.99
N PHE A 668 24.34 -18.03 -8.69
CA PHE A 668 24.75 -17.61 -7.36
C PHE A 668 23.75 -16.56 -6.81
N SER A 669 22.80 -17.00 -5.99
CA SER A 669 21.72 -16.15 -5.47
C SER A 669 21.85 -15.85 -3.98
N LEU A 670 21.67 -14.59 -3.59
CA LEU A 670 21.28 -14.18 -2.24
C LEU A 670 19.76 -13.95 -2.20
N GLN A 671 19.12 -14.37 -1.11
CA GLN A 671 17.66 -14.35 -0.95
C GLN A 671 17.26 -13.97 0.48
N ASP A 672 16.37 -12.99 0.61
CA ASP A 672 15.81 -12.47 1.88
C ASP A 672 16.84 -11.85 2.85
N HIS A 673 16.36 -10.99 3.76
CA HIS A 673 17.19 -10.18 4.67
C HIS A 673 18.12 -10.94 5.63
N GLY A 674 18.06 -12.28 5.68
CA GLY A 674 19.06 -13.08 6.38
C GLY A 674 20.45 -13.06 5.69
N ALA A 675 20.50 -12.63 4.41
CA ALA A 675 21.73 -12.44 3.64
C ALA A 675 22.23 -10.97 3.63
N ASP A 676 21.58 -10.07 4.38
CA ASP A 676 21.94 -8.65 4.47
C ASP A 676 23.42 -8.42 4.81
N GLY A 677 24.02 -7.40 4.22
CA GLY A 677 25.43 -7.04 4.48
C GLY A 677 26.45 -8.04 3.93
N SER A 678 26.07 -8.88 2.95
CA SER A 678 27.00 -9.76 2.23
C SER A 678 28.02 -8.97 1.41
N ILE A 679 29.26 -9.46 1.34
CA ILE A 679 30.42 -8.76 0.76
C ILE A 679 31.15 -9.66 -0.25
N PHE A 680 31.44 -9.11 -1.42
CA PHE A 680 32.22 -9.71 -2.49
C PHE A 680 33.36 -8.76 -2.90
N ARG A 681 34.61 -9.19 -2.69
CA ARG A 681 35.82 -8.45 -3.09
C ARG A 681 36.72 -9.30 -3.96
N HIS A 682 37.19 -8.74 -5.10
CA HIS A 682 38.07 -9.45 -6.04
C HIS A 682 37.54 -10.86 -6.42
N VAL A 683 36.26 -10.94 -6.75
CA VAL A 683 35.57 -12.19 -7.15
C VAL A 683 35.43 -12.23 -8.66
N VAL A 684 35.56 -13.41 -9.27
CA VAL A 684 35.27 -13.65 -10.69
C VAL A 684 34.12 -14.65 -10.80
N PHE A 685 32.96 -14.19 -11.27
CA PHE A 685 31.84 -15.04 -11.67
C PHE A 685 31.89 -15.24 -13.18
N ALA A 686 31.90 -16.49 -13.65
CA ALA A 686 31.93 -16.76 -15.09
C ALA A 686 31.15 -18.01 -15.51
N GLU A 687 30.54 -17.95 -16.69
CA GLU A 687 30.01 -19.12 -17.43
C GLU A 687 28.88 -19.88 -16.71
N GLY A 688 28.10 -19.16 -15.88
CA GLY A 688 26.85 -19.62 -15.27
C GLY A 688 25.60 -19.11 -15.99
N GLY A 689 24.46 -19.14 -15.29
CA GLY A 689 23.18 -18.65 -15.77
C GLY A 689 22.08 -18.67 -14.71
N GLY A 690 20.83 -18.56 -15.14
CA GLY A 690 19.68 -18.61 -14.25
C GLY A 690 19.34 -20.02 -13.76
N ALA A 691 18.47 -20.10 -12.74
CA ALA A 691 17.92 -21.36 -12.23
C ALA A 691 16.54 -21.17 -11.58
N LEU A 692 15.70 -22.21 -11.65
CA LEU A 692 14.48 -22.31 -10.88
C LEU A 692 14.76 -23.09 -9.58
N ILE A 693 14.80 -22.40 -8.43
CA ILE A 693 15.09 -23.04 -7.13
C ILE A 693 13.96 -22.70 -6.16
N ASP A 694 13.35 -23.72 -5.56
CA ASP A 694 12.17 -23.58 -4.68
C ASP A 694 11.00 -22.81 -5.35
N ARG A 695 10.99 -22.81 -6.69
CA ARG A 695 10.11 -22.08 -7.62
C ARG A 695 10.33 -20.57 -7.73
N VAL A 696 11.29 -20.00 -6.98
CA VAL A 696 11.78 -18.64 -7.29
C VAL A 696 12.63 -18.74 -8.56
N GLU A 697 12.34 -17.85 -9.51
CA GLU A 697 13.01 -17.79 -10.82
C GLU A 697 14.19 -16.82 -10.72
N TYR A 698 15.39 -17.36 -10.50
CA TYR A 698 16.62 -16.59 -10.48
C TYR A 698 17.09 -16.40 -11.92
N ILE A 699 16.79 -15.23 -12.48
CA ILE A 699 17.05 -14.92 -13.89
C ILE A 699 18.48 -14.43 -14.16
N GLY A 700 19.22 -13.96 -13.17
CA GLY A 700 20.67 -13.66 -13.32
C GLY A 700 21.59 -14.87 -13.15
N MET A 701 22.85 -14.76 -13.61
CA MET A 701 23.95 -15.65 -13.16
C MET A 701 24.33 -15.35 -11.69
N VAL A 702 24.23 -14.08 -11.29
CA VAL A 702 24.25 -13.63 -9.90
C VAL A 702 22.90 -12.98 -9.59
N ASN A 703 22.35 -13.18 -8.38
CA ASN A 703 21.09 -12.56 -7.99
C ASN A 703 21.17 -12.01 -6.56
N THR A 704 20.53 -10.87 -6.30
CA THR A 704 20.20 -10.39 -4.95
C THR A 704 18.71 -10.11 -4.89
N HIS A 705 17.96 -10.99 -4.24
CA HIS A 705 16.50 -10.93 -4.14
C HIS A 705 16.09 -10.65 -2.70
N ARG A 706 15.57 -9.45 -2.40
CA ARG A 706 15.15 -9.00 -1.06
C ARG A 706 16.30 -8.96 -0.05
N VAL A 707 17.43 -8.39 -0.44
CA VAL A 707 18.67 -8.32 0.36
C VAL A 707 19.28 -6.91 0.34
N ASP A 708 19.62 -6.36 1.49
CA ASP A 708 20.13 -5.00 1.62
C ASP A 708 21.60 -4.93 2.02
N ARG A 709 22.25 -3.81 1.66
CA ARG A 709 23.65 -3.47 1.96
C ARG A 709 24.65 -4.47 1.35
N VAL A 710 24.31 -5.07 0.21
CA VAL A 710 25.21 -6.00 -0.49
C VAL A 710 26.29 -5.22 -1.23
N LEU A 711 27.56 -5.57 -1.00
CA LEU A 711 28.71 -4.91 -1.64
C LEU A 711 29.40 -5.82 -2.64
N PHE A 712 29.50 -5.37 -3.89
CA PHE A 712 30.39 -5.93 -4.91
C PHE A 712 31.48 -4.90 -5.25
N GLU A 713 32.74 -5.25 -4.96
CA GLU A 713 33.89 -4.35 -5.10
C GLU A 713 35.03 -5.04 -5.86
N GLU A 714 35.41 -4.45 -7.00
CA GLU A 714 36.43 -5.01 -7.92
C GLU A 714 36.11 -6.45 -8.36
N VAL A 715 34.83 -6.72 -8.62
CA VAL A 715 34.29 -8.00 -9.08
C VAL A 715 34.27 -8.04 -10.61
N THR A 716 34.54 -9.20 -11.20
CA THR A 716 34.34 -9.45 -12.63
C THR A 716 33.18 -10.41 -12.83
N PHE A 717 32.13 -9.97 -13.51
CA PHE A 717 31.05 -10.80 -14.02
C PHE A 717 31.27 -10.96 -15.53
N ARG A 718 31.44 -12.18 -16.02
CA ARG A 718 31.69 -12.39 -17.46
C ARG A 718 30.98 -13.59 -18.03
N ASP A 719 30.70 -13.52 -19.33
CA ASP A 719 30.42 -14.70 -20.14
C ASP A 719 29.27 -15.59 -19.61
N ASN A 720 28.18 -15.05 -19.05
CA ASN A 720 26.99 -15.87 -18.74
C ASN A 720 26.49 -16.56 -20.02
N LYS A 721 25.88 -17.75 -19.88
CA LYS A 721 25.56 -18.63 -21.02
C LYS A 721 24.11 -19.08 -21.10
N ARG A 722 23.32 -18.87 -20.06
CA ARG A 722 21.91 -19.30 -20.00
C ARG A 722 21.11 -18.45 -19.01
N SER A 723 20.93 -17.20 -19.39
CA SER A 723 20.03 -16.24 -18.76
C SER A 723 19.88 -15.05 -19.69
N ASP A 724 18.84 -14.26 -19.50
CA ASP A 724 18.84 -12.91 -20.05
C ASP A 724 19.91 -12.10 -19.27
N ASP A 725 19.83 -12.09 -17.93
CA ASP A 725 20.70 -11.24 -17.09
C ASP A 725 22.00 -11.90 -16.64
N THR A 726 23.03 -11.07 -16.45
CA THR A 726 24.29 -11.44 -15.80
C THR A 726 24.19 -11.26 -14.29
N PHE A 727 23.63 -10.14 -13.83
CA PHE A 727 23.26 -9.90 -12.44
C PHE A 727 21.84 -9.29 -12.38
N HIS A 728 20.92 -9.95 -11.69
CA HIS A 728 19.59 -9.41 -11.40
C HIS A 728 19.46 -8.99 -9.92
N ALA A 729 19.11 -7.73 -9.67
CA ALA A 729 18.79 -7.20 -8.35
C ALA A 729 17.28 -6.92 -8.25
N LEU A 730 16.64 -7.47 -7.21
CA LEU A 730 15.18 -7.50 -7.05
C LEU A 730 14.83 -7.17 -5.60
N HIS A 731 14.09 -6.09 -5.34
CA HIS A 731 13.82 -5.60 -3.97
C HIS A 731 15.09 -5.44 -3.11
N SER A 732 16.19 -4.94 -3.69
CA SER A 732 17.51 -4.98 -3.06
C SER A 732 18.22 -3.62 -3.04
N HIS A 733 18.94 -3.34 -1.96
CA HIS A 733 19.91 -2.25 -1.87
C HIS A 733 21.35 -2.78 -2.12
N VAL A 734 21.93 -2.45 -3.28
CA VAL A 734 23.23 -2.96 -3.74
C VAL A 734 24.22 -1.83 -4.07
N THR A 735 25.45 -1.93 -3.56
CA THR A 735 26.60 -1.15 -4.04
C THR A 735 27.46 -2.03 -4.95
N VAL A 736 27.63 -1.63 -6.21
CA VAL A 736 28.56 -2.24 -7.17
C VAL A 736 29.58 -1.18 -7.59
N ARG A 737 30.86 -1.39 -7.27
CA ARG A 737 31.90 -0.39 -7.59
C ARG A 737 33.19 -0.96 -8.14
N ARG A 738 33.83 -0.21 -9.05
CA ARG A 738 35.08 -0.55 -9.76
C ARG A 738 35.08 -1.96 -10.38
N SER A 739 33.90 -2.45 -10.73
CA SER A 739 33.66 -3.82 -11.19
C SER A 739 33.48 -3.87 -12.71
N HIS A 740 33.59 -5.06 -13.31
CA HIS A 740 33.56 -5.25 -14.76
C HIS A 740 32.52 -6.30 -15.16
N PHE A 741 31.54 -5.87 -15.97
CA PHE A 741 30.58 -6.73 -16.66
C PHE A 741 31.02 -6.89 -18.12
N LEU A 742 31.39 -8.11 -18.53
CA LEU A 742 32.06 -8.37 -19.80
C LEU A 742 31.40 -9.50 -20.59
N ARG A 743 30.89 -9.19 -21.79
CA ARG A 743 30.16 -10.15 -22.66
C ARG A 743 28.96 -10.79 -21.96
N ALA A 744 28.03 -9.94 -21.53
CA ALA A 744 26.70 -10.37 -21.07
C ALA A 744 25.88 -10.98 -22.23
N ASN A 745 25.15 -12.06 -21.96
CA ASN A 745 24.35 -12.79 -22.96
C ASN A 745 23.18 -11.95 -23.50
N SER A 746 22.35 -11.42 -22.60
CA SER A 746 21.58 -10.21 -22.88
C SER A 746 22.09 -9.10 -21.95
N ASP A 747 21.55 -9.03 -20.74
CA ASP A 747 21.62 -7.82 -19.94
C ASP A 747 22.70 -7.96 -18.86
N ALA A 748 23.43 -6.88 -18.57
CA ALA A 748 24.58 -6.95 -17.66
C ALA A 748 24.18 -6.77 -16.20
N LEU A 749 23.35 -5.77 -15.89
CA LEU A 749 22.75 -5.63 -14.58
C LEU A 749 21.32 -5.08 -14.71
N ASP A 750 20.34 -5.87 -14.27
CA ASP A 750 18.94 -5.48 -14.19
C ASP A 750 18.56 -5.16 -12.74
N MET A 751 17.74 -4.12 -12.54
CA MET A 751 17.24 -3.69 -11.24
C MET A 751 15.72 -3.57 -11.24
N ASP A 752 15.04 -4.61 -10.77
CA ASP A 752 13.62 -4.62 -10.44
C ASP A 752 13.42 -4.07 -9.01
N ILE A 753 12.68 -2.96 -8.88
CA ILE A 753 12.21 -2.38 -7.61
C ILE A 753 13.33 -2.24 -6.56
N SER A 754 14.48 -1.74 -6.99
CA SER A 754 15.76 -1.79 -6.27
C SER A 754 16.49 -0.44 -6.27
N THR A 755 17.51 -0.30 -5.42
CA THR A 755 18.27 0.95 -5.24
C THR A 755 19.74 0.71 -4.90
N GLY A 756 20.51 1.79 -4.79
CA GLY A 756 21.91 1.76 -4.40
C GLY A 756 22.84 2.49 -5.36
N GLU A 757 24.04 1.94 -5.53
CA GLU A 757 25.21 2.70 -5.98
C GLU A 757 26.02 1.92 -7.04
N LEU A 758 26.01 2.40 -8.28
CA LEU A 758 26.79 1.84 -9.40
C LEU A 758 27.91 2.82 -9.78
N TYR A 759 29.13 2.61 -9.25
CA TYR A 759 30.25 3.57 -9.31
C TYR A 759 31.49 3.06 -10.06
N ASP A 760 31.97 3.83 -11.03
CA ASP A 760 33.23 3.60 -11.76
C ASP A 760 33.35 2.19 -12.37
N ASN A 761 32.22 1.55 -12.69
CA ASN A 761 32.21 0.22 -13.30
C ASN A 761 32.43 0.31 -14.82
N THR A 762 32.83 -0.82 -15.41
CA THR A 762 32.86 -1.00 -16.88
C THR A 762 31.85 -2.05 -17.29
N PHE A 763 31.05 -1.72 -18.31
CA PHE A 763 30.11 -2.61 -18.98
C PHE A 763 30.54 -2.70 -20.45
N GLU A 764 30.92 -3.87 -20.93
CA GLU A 764 31.55 -4.04 -22.24
C GLU A 764 31.00 -5.25 -23.03
N ASP A 765 30.61 -4.99 -24.29
CA ASP A 765 30.06 -5.97 -25.26
C ASP A 765 28.82 -6.74 -24.75
N THR A 766 27.84 -6.04 -24.17
CA THR A 766 26.58 -6.64 -23.71
C THR A 766 25.64 -6.97 -24.88
N GLY A 767 24.97 -8.13 -24.85
CA GLY A 767 24.06 -8.56 -25.93
C GLY A 767 22.75 -7.76 -25.99
N GLY A 768 22.22 -7.40 -24.83
CA GLY A 768 21.08 -6.52 -24.62
C GLY A 768 21.50 -5.27 -23.85
N ASP A 769 20.81 -4.96 -22.76
CA ASP A 769 21.00 -3.69 -22.04
C ASP A 769 22.18 -3.78 -21.07
N ALA A 770 23.00 -2.73 -21.00
CA ALA A 770 24.08 -2.68 -20.01
C ALA A 770 23.54 -2.38 -18.61
N LEU A 771 22.43 -1.63 -18.52
CA LEU A 771 21.60 -1.44 -17.33
C LEU A 771 20.13 -1.37 -17.78
N ASP A 772 19.22 -2.22 -17.29
CA ASP A 772 17.76 -1.93 -17.28
C ASP A 772 17.30 -1.73 -15.83
N LEU A 773 16.21 -0.98 -15.67
CA LEU A 773 15.66 -0.52 -14.41
C LEU A 773 14.13 -0.55 -14.50
N MET A 774 13.46 -1.20 -13.56
CA MET A 774 11.99 -1.18 -13.43
C MET A 774 11.61 -0.70 -12.02
N SER A 775 10.91 0.43 -11.91
CA SER A 775 10.54 1.05 -10.62
C SER A 775 11.72 1.25 -9.64
N SER A 776 12.91 1.54 -10.16
CA SER A 776 14.18 1.57 -9.41
C SER A 776 14.79 2.98 -9.29
N THR A 777 15.62 3.18 -8.27
CA THR A 777 16.15 4.51 -7.87
C THR A 777 17.68 4.64 -7.70
N PRO A 778 18.55 3.87 -8.41
CA PRO A 778 20.00 3.88 -8.16
C PRO A 778 20.72 5.19 -8.54
N ARG A 779 21.88 5.39 -7.91
CA ARG A 779 22.92 6.35 -8.31
C ARG A 779 23.86 5.66 -9.30
N ILE A 780 23.94 6.16 -10.53
CA ILE A 780 24.72 5.60 -11.63
C ILE A 780 25.82 6.61 -11.98
N VAL A 781 27.03 6.41 -11.44
CA VAL A 781 28.08 7.42 -11.39
C VAL A 781 29.41 6.97 -12.02
N GLY A 782 29.96 7.77 -12.91
CA GLY A 782 31.33 7.62 -13.44
C GLY A 782 31.57 6.45 -14.41
N ASN A 783 30.57 5.58 -14.61
CA ASN A 783 30.71 4.30 -15.32
C ASN A 783 31.08 4.46 -16.81
N ARG A 784 31.70 3.41 -17.36
CA ARG A 784 32.01 3.25 -18.78
C ARG A 784 31.11 2.18 -19.37
N ILE A 785 30.27 2.55 -20.33
CA ILE A 785 29.31 1.65 -20.99
C ILE A 785 29.66 1.61 -22.48
N LEU A 786 30.09 0.45 -22.96
CA LEU A 786 30.75 0.29 -24.25
C LEU A 786 30.07 -0.80 -25.08
N ARG A 787 29.54 -0.40 -26.25
CA ARG A 787 29.10 -1.29 -27.33
C ARG A 787 27.94 -2.23 -26.97
N SER A 788 27.00 -1.75 -26.14
CA SER A 788 25.76 -2.50 -25.84
C SER A 788 24.92 -2.77 -27.11
N GLY A 789 24.41 -4.00 -27.21
CA GLY A 789 23.58 -4.48 -28.30
C GLY A 789 22.23 -3.76 -28.41
N ASP A 790 21.65 -3.34 -27.28
CA ASP A 790 20.47 -2.45 -27.23
C ASP A 790 20.73 -1.13 -26.45
N LYS A 791 20.34 -0.98 -25.17
CA LYS A 791 20.48 0.29 -24.42
C LYS A 791 21.76 0.30 -23.57
N GLY A 792 22.46 1.43 -23.54
CA GLY A 792 23.46 1.71 -22.50
C GLY A 792 22.83 1.83 -21.11
N ILE A 793 21.77 2.62 -20.98
CA ILE A 793 20.91 2.65 -19.79
C ILE A 793 19.45 2.69 -20.22
N SER A 794 18.67 1.70 -19.79
CA SER A 794 17.22 1.65 -19.92
C SER A 794 16.60 2.03 -18.58
N VAL A 795 15.71 3.03 -18.60
CA VAL A 795 15.09 3.60 -17.40
C VAL A 795 13.59 3.42 -17.50
N GLY A 796 13.04 2.49 -16.73
CA GLY A 796 11.71 1.95 -16.94
C GLY A 796 10.69 2.21 -15.84
N GLU A 797 9.42 2.18 -16.24
CA GLU A 797 8.32 1.81 -15.36
C GLU A 797 8.35 2.59 -14.02
N ALA A 798 8.30 3.92 -14.11
CA ALA A 798 8.38 4.92 -13.02
C ALA A 798 9.73 5.08 -12.29
N SER A 799 10.83 4.45 -12.74
CA SER A 799 12.19 4.65 -12.18
C SER A 799 12.66 6.12 -12.14
N THR A 800 13.44 6.49 -11.12
CA THR A 800 13.96 7.86 -10.90
C THR A 800 15.47 7.93 -10.55
N PRO A 801 16.36 7.26 -11.32
CA PRO A 801 17.79 7.22 -11.01
C PRO A 801 18.49 8.57 -11.20
N PHE A 802 19.61 8.75 -10.49
CA PHE A 802 20.56 9.84 -10.71
C PHE A 802 21.73 9.33 -11.56
N VAL A 803 21.89 9.86 -12.77
CA VAL A 803 22.83 9.38 -13.79
C VAL A 803 23.88 10.47 -14.06
N PHE A 804 25.09 10.30 -13.52
CA PHE A 804 26.11 11.34 -13.49
C PHE A 804 27.51 10.90 -13.96
N ASN A 805 28.17 11.72 -14.79
CA ASN A 805 29.57 11.54 -15.20
C ASN A 805 29.88 10.24 -16.00
N ASN A 806 28.89 9.59 -16.59
CA ASN A 806 29.07 8.34 -17.33
C ASN A 806 29.53 8.57 -18.78
N TYR A 807 30.27 7.60 -19.32
CA TYR A 807 30.71 7.54 -20.72
C TYR A 807 29.96 6.41 -21.43
N ILE A 808 29.14 6.72 -22.44
CA ILE A 808 28.29 5.73 -23.13
C ILE A 808 28.58 5.76 -24.64
N GLU A 809 29.34 4.78 -25.12
CA GLU A 809 29.81 4.71 -26.51
C GLU A 809 29.28 3.51 -27.30
N GLY A 810 28.81 3.77 -28.52
CA GLY A 810 28.60 2.74 -29.55
C GLY A 810 27.37 1.84 -29.37
N CYS A 811 26.48 2.16 -28.43
CA CYS A 811 25.27 1.40 -28.13
C CYS A 811 24.19 1.58 -29.20
N SER A 812 23.18 0.69 -29.24
CA SER A 812 22.00 0.87 -30.09
C SER A 812 21.17 2.10 -29.67
N ILE A 813 21.07 2.31 -28.36
CA ILE A 813 20.53 3.50 -27.73
C ILE A 813 21.48 3.85 -26.58
N GLY A 814 21.85 5.12 -26.40
CA GLY A 814 22.65 5.55 -25.26
C GLY A 814 21.84 5.43 -23.96
N ILE A 815 20.72 6.17 -23.89
CA ILE A 815 19.75 6.09 -22.80
C ILE A 815 18.32 6.00 -23.36
N GLU A 816 17.48 5.11 -22.85
CA GLU A 816 16.03 5.08 -23.09
C GLU A 816 15.25 5.35 -21.79
N VAL A 817 14.22 6.20 -21.82
CA VAL A 817 13.37 6.53 -20.68
C VAL A 817 11.90 6.22 -21.00
N LYS A 818 11.27 5.40 -20.16
CA LYS A 818 9.94 4.81 -20.41
C LYS A 818 8.94 5.24 -19.32
N ASP A 819 7.65 5.21 -19.65
CA ASP A 819 6.58 4.87 -18.68
C ASP A 819 6.61 5.59 -17.30
N ARG A 820 6.42 6.91 -17.30
CA ARG A 820 6.52 7.83 -16.14
C ARG A 820 7.88 7.95 -15.46
N SER A 821 8.93 7.25 -15.92
CA SER A 821 10.28 7.42 -15.36
C SER A 821 10.79 8.85 -15.48
N ALA A 822 11.43 9.33 -14.41
CA ALA A 822 11.90 10.70 -14.27
C ALA A 822 13.37 10.75 -13.79
N PRO A 823 14.33 10.24 -14.58
CA PRO A 823 15.75 10.29 -14.24
C PRO A 823 16.29 11.72 -14.27
N VAL A 824 17.36 11.96 -13.51
CA VAL A 824 18.20 13.15 -13.62
C VAL A 824 19.53 12.75 -14.25
N ILE A 825 19.74 13.18 -15.49
CA ILE A 825 20.88 12.83 -16.35
C ILE A 825 21.78 14.06 -16.46
N LEU A 826 22.87 14.06 -15.69
CA LEU A 826 23.74 15.23 -15.47
C LEU A 826 25.18 14.95 -15.91
N GLN A 827 25.78 15.80 -16.74
CA GLN A 827 27.19 15.67 -17.16
C GLN A 827 27.57 14.27 -17.70
N ASN A 828 26.88 13.77 -18.72
CA ASN A 828 27.25 12.49 -19.37
C ASN A 828 27.75 12.71 -20.80
N GLU A 829 28.46 11.73 -21.36
CA GLU A 829 28.91 11.71 -22.75
C GLU A 829 28.26 10.57 -23.54
N LEU A 830 27.50 10.90 -24.59
CA LEU A 830 26.78 9.97 -25.46
C LEU A 830 27.44 9.95 -26.85
N VAL A 831 28.31 8.97 -27.08
CA VAL A 831 29.26 8.93 -28.21
C VAL A 831 28.88 7.85 -29.23
N LYS A 832 28.76 8.19 -30.51
CA LYS A 832 28.58 7.24 -31.65
C LYS A 832 27.40 6.27 -31.54
N ASN A 833 26.42 6.54 -30.67
CA ASN A 833 25.27 5.66 -30.45
C ASN A 833 24.31 5.69 -31.67
N LYS A 834 23.61 4.60 -31.98
CA LYS A 834 22.64 4.60 -33.11
C LYS A 834 21.44 5.52 -32.80
N THR A 835 21.05 5.60 -31.53
CA THR A 835 20.22 6.66 -30.93
C THR A 835 20.94 7.17 -29.68
N GLY A 836 21.06 8.48 -29.44
CA GLY A 836 21.67 9.01 -28.21
C GLY A 836 20.73 8.87 -27.02
N LEU A 837 19.63 9.63 -27.02
CA LEU A 837 18.54 9.56 -26.04
C LEU A 837 17.24 9.13 -26.73
N ARG A 838 16.41 8.33 -26.06
CA ARG A 838 15.03 8.07 -26.48
C ARG A 838 14.04 8.14 -25.32
N GLU A 839 12.86 8.67 -25.57
CA GLU A 839 11.76 8.75 -24.59
C GLU A 839 10.47 8.21 -25.20
N ARG A 840 9.73 7.34 -24.50
CA ARG A 840 8.46 6.78 -24.98
C ARG A 840 7.52 6.25 -23.88
N ARG A 841 6.27 5.95 -24.24
CA ARG A 841 5.35 5.09 -23.48
C ARG A 841 5.34 3.66 -24.07
N LYS A 842 6.04 2.72 -23.42
CA LYS A 842 6.11 1.28 -23.75
C LYS A 842 4.95 0.53 -23.07
N ASN A 843 4.79 0.67 -21.76
CA ASN A 843 3.72 0.09 -20.95
C ASN A 843 2.64 1.14 -20.65
N TRP A 844 1.64 1.19 -21.53
CA TRP A 844 0.46 2.07 -21.45
C TRP A 844 -0.21 2.17 -20.06
N ARG A 845 -0.07 1.16 -19.19
CA ARG A 845 -0.69 1.11 -17.86
C ARG A 845 -0.07 2.08 -16.84
N TYR A 846 1.08 2.70 -17.16
CA TYR A 846 1.65 3.82 -16.40
C TYR A 846 1.05 5.18 -16.84
N GLY A 847 0.22 5.24 -17.88
CA GLY A 847 -0.48 6.45 -18.32
C GLY A 847 0.37 7.43 -19.13
N GLY A 848 1.57 7.78 -18.67
CA GLY A 848 2.52 8.69 -19.36
C GLY A 848 3.73 7.98 -19.98
N GLY A 849 4.48 8.68 -20.84
CA GLY A 849 5.81 8.28 -21.29
C GLY A 849 6.92 8.72 -20.32
N GLY A 850 8.17 8.76 -20.76
CA GLY A 850 9.29 9.27 -19.95
C GLY A 850 9.20 10.77 -19.68
N TRP A 851 9.81 11.24 -18.58
CA TRP A 851 9.98 12.67 -18.29
C TRP A 851 11.35 12.99 -17.67
N ALA A 852 12.39 12.86 -18.48
CA ALA A 852 13.78 13.05 -18.04
C ALA A 852 14.12 14.53 -17.75
N THR A 853 14.98 14.74 -16.76
CA THR A 853 15.77 15.98 -16.63
C THR A 853 17.15 15.71 -17.20
N VAL A 854 17.57 16.45 -18.23
CA VAL A 854 18.88 16.27 -18.88
C VAL A 854 19.65 17.58 -18.89
N ALA A 855 20.76 17.59 -18.15
CA ALA A 855 21.55 18.78 -17.85
C ALA A 855 23.03 18.56 -18.19
N ARG A 856 23.67 19.54 -18.84
CA ARG A 856 25.11 19.55 -19.18
C ARG A 856 25.62 18.27 -19.88
N THR A 857 24.73 17.50 -20.51
CA THR A 857 25.10 16.25 -21.20
C THR A 857 25.50 16.55 -22.65
N ALA A 858 26.51 15.83 -23.16
CA ALA A 858 27.10 16.02 -24.47
C ALA A 858 26.84 14.84 -25.41
N TRP A 859 26.40 15.14 -26.63
CA TRP A 859 26.23 14.17 -27.72
C TRP A 859 27.33 14.35 -28.76
N THR A 860 28.01 13.25 -29.12
CA THR A 860 29.02 13.23 -30.20
C THR A 860 28.72 12.10 -31.17
N ASP A 861 28.75 12.37 -32.48
CA ASP A 861 28.63 11.40 -33.59
C ASP A 861 27.46 10.39 -33.56
N SER A 862 26.45 10.61 -32.71
CA SER A 862 25.31 9.70 -32.58
C SER A 862 24.33 9.86 -33.75
N ARG A 863 24.00 8.75 -34.45
CA ARG A 863 23.27 8.77 -35.75
C ARG A 863 21.88 9.41 -35.67
N LYS A 864 21.17 9.18 -34.57
CA LYS A 864 20.01 9.98 -34.14
C LYS A 864 20.37 10.52 -32.76
N ARG A 865 20.37 11.82 -32.53
CA ARG A 865 20.79 12.37 -31.23
C ARG A 865 19.71 12.17 -30.16
N TRP A 866 18.45 12.50 -30.48
CA TRP A 866 17.29 12.34 -29.60
C TRP A 866 16.05 11.89 -30.41
N VAL A 867 15.13 11.18 -29.76
CA VAL A 867 13.83 10.74 -30.30
C VAL A 867 12.81 10.71 -29.15
N GLN A 868 11.62 11.31 -29.32
CA GLN A 868 10.57 11.36 -28.29
C GLN A 868 9.21 10.97 -28.89
N ASP A 869 8.27 10.49 -28.05
CA ASP A 869 6.86 10.23 -28.43
C ASP A 869 5.88 11.27 -27.82
N PRO A 870 4.63 11.37 -28.34
CA PRO A 870 3.65 12.37 -27.87
C PRO A 870 3.13 12.19 -26.43
N PHE A 871 3.57 11.16 -25.72
CA PHE A 871 3.17 10.88 -24.33
C PHE A 871 4.29 11.21 -23.32
N SER A 872 5.49 11.51 -23.83
CA SER A 872 6.68 11.84 -23.05
C SER A 872 6.86 13.36 -22.92
N ARG A 873 7.77 13.77 -22.04
CA ARG A 873 8.18 15.16 -21.79
C ARG A 873 9.70 15.18 -21.53
N ILE A 874 10.33 16.34 -21.61
CA ILE A 874 11.77 16.47 -21.27
C ILE A 874 12.07 17.83 -20.66
N THR A 875 13.10 17.90 -19.81
CA THR A 875 13.67 19.15 -19.30
C THR A 875 15.13 19.25 -19.74
N LEU A 876 15.44 20.17 -20.66
CA LEU A 876 16.78 20.32 -21.26
C LEU A 876 17.51 21.55 -20.72
N VAL A 877 18.77 21.38 -20.29
CA VAL A 877 19.56 22.43 -19.63
C VAL A 877 21.04 22.41 -20.05
N ASP A 878 21.50 23.45 -20.75
CA ASP A 878 22.91 23.61 -21.18
C ASP A 878 23.52 22.34 -21.82
N VAL A 879 22.75 21.69 -22.70
CA VAL A 879 23.15 20.46 -23.41
C VAL A 879 23.81 20.79 -24.75
N VAL A 880 24.77 19.96 -25.19
CA VAL A 880 25.51 20.17 -26.45
C VAL A 880 25.39 18.98 -27.40
N GLY A 881 25.39 19.25 -28.70
CA GLY A 881 25.29 18.21 -29.73
C GLY A 881 23.86 17.80 -30.11
N LEU A 882 22.83 18.58 -29.75
CA LEU A 882 21.49 18.48 -30.36
C LEU A 882 21.35 19.53 -31.48
N ASP A 883 20.68 19.20 -32.59
CA ASP A 883 20.48 20.13 -33.73
C ASP A 883 19.32 21.12 -33.51
N THR A 884 18.59 20.98 -32.40
CA THR A 884 17.33 21.70 -32.11
C THR A 884 17.48 22.62 -30.90
N LEU A 885 18.13 23.77 -31.12
CA LEU A 885 17.88 25.10 -30.50
C LEU A 885 19.11 26.01 -30.73
N PRO A 886 18.92 27.31 -31.04
CA PRO A 886 19.99 28.30 -30.89
C PRO A 886 20.45 28.39 -29.42
N ALA A 887 21.71 28.76 -29.20
CA ALA A 887 22.34 28.81 -27.88
C ALA A 887 21.90 30.01 -27.00
N ASP A 888 20.58 30.19 -26.81
CA ASP A 888 20.02 31.06 -25.77
C ASP A 888 19.83 30.24 -24.47
N THR A 889 20.96 29.84 -23.91
CA THR A 889 21.08 29.01 -22.69
C THR A 889 20.89 29.88 -21.45
N THR A 890 19.64 30.20 -21.12
CA THR A 890 19.30 31.20 -20.08
C THR A 890 18.41 30.65 -18.95
N GLY A 891 18.87 29.59 -18.28
CA GLY A 891 18.99 29.69 -16.81
C GLY A 891 20.28 30.46 -16.49
N ASN A 892 20.65 30.69 -15.23
CA ASN A 892 21.84 31.52 -14.92
C ASN A 892 23.19 30.80 -15.18
N GLY A 893 23.13 29.62 -15.79
CA GLY A 893 24.21 28.64 -15.94
C GLY A 893 24.55 27.87 -14.65
N ASP A 894 23.99 28.29 -13.51
CA ASP A 894 24.45 27.90 -12.18
C ASP A 894 23.66 26.73 -11.59
N LEU A 895 23.97 25.53 -12.11
CA LEU A 895 23.35 24.29 -11.65
C LEU A 895 23.96 23.76 -10.33
N SER A 896 24.61 24.62 -9.55
CA SER A 896 25.17 24.29 -8.22
C SER A 896 24.11 23.69 -7.30
N TRP A 897 22.88 24.22 -7.32
CA TRP A 897 21.72 23.66 -6.62
C TRP A 897 21.43 22.22 -7.04
N LEU A 898 21.54 21.89 -8.34
CA LEU A 898 21.21 20.56 -8.87
C LEU A 898 22.30 19.53 -8.54
N TYR A 899 23.58 19.91 -8.61
CA TYR A 899 24.66 19.07 -8.09
C TYR A 899 24.48 18.81 -6.58
N ALA A 900 24.25 19.87 -5.81
CA ALA A 900 24.11 19.81 -4.36
C ALA A 900 22.89 18.97 -3.94
N ALA A 901 21.74 19.10 -4.61
CA ALA A 901 20.52 18.32 -4.36
C ALA A 901 20.74 16.80 -4.57
N HIS A 902 21.65 16.42 -5.46
CA HIS A 902 22.03 15.01 -5.68
C HIS A 902 23.34 14.60 -4.98
N GLY A 903 23.82 15.37 -4.01
CA GLY A 903 24.98 15.01 -3.19
C GLY A 903 26.32 15.03 -3.95
N VAL A 904 26.42 15.86 -4.98
CA VAL A 904 27.63 16.07 -5.78
C VAL A 904 28.12 17.52 -5.62
N GLU A 905 29.43 17.71 -5.64
CA GLU A 905 30.06 19.01 -5.77
C GLU A 905 31.10 18.96 -6.90
N VAL A 906 31.10 19.98 -7.77
CA VAL A 906 32.02 20.11 -8.92
C VAL A 906 32.68 21.48 -8.88
N GLU A 907 33.96 21.55 -9.26
CA GLU A 907 34.72 22.79 -9.21
C GLU A 907 34.29 23.78 -10.30
N GLY A 908 33.82 24.97 -9.89
CA GLY A 908 33.46 26.07 -10.78
C GLY A 908 32.22 25.82 -11.63
N ARG A 909 32.24 26.29 -12.88
CA ARG A 909 31.15 26.07 -13.86
C ARG A 909 31.65 25.11 -14.95
N PRO A 910 31.52 23.78 -14.74
CA PRO A 910 32.05 22.78 -15.66
C PRO A 910 31.32 22.80 -17.02
N ALA A 911 32.10 22.68 -18.10
CA ALA A 911 31.55 22.56 -19.45
C ALA A 911 30.65 21.31 -19.59
N PRO A 912 29.69 21.28 -20.54
CA PRO A 912 28.89 20.10 -20.83
C PRO A 912 29.71 18.93 -21.36
N GLY A 913 29.59 17.76 -20.75
CA GLY A 913 30.36 16.54 -21.04
C GLY A 913 30.63 15.75 -19.76
N ARG A 914 31.77 15.06 -19.67
CA ARG A 914 32.25 14.49 -18.41
C ARG A 914 33.14 15.46 -17.65
N VAL A 915 33.18 15.31 -16.32
CA VAL A 915 33.99 16.13 -15.40
C VAL A 915 35.11 15.30 -14.77
N THR A 916 36.33 15.84 -14.78
CA THR A 916 37.54 15.14 -14.31
C THR A 916 37.80 15.28 -12.81
N SER A 917 37.15 16.25 -12.15
CA SER A 917 37.24 16.54 -10.72
C SER A 917 35.84 16.81 -10.19
N TRP A 918 35.44 16.08 -9.16
CA TRP A 918 34.18 16.22 -8.42
C TRP A 918 34.32 15.48 -7.09
N ARG A 919 33.46 15.76 -6.12
CA ARG A 919 33.39 15.02 -4.85
C ARG A 919 31.96 14.74 -4.43
N GLU A 920 31.78 13.74 -3.59
CA GLU A 920 30.52 13.53 -2.89
C GLU A 920 30.40 14.41 -1.65
N VAL A 921 29.17 14.82 -1.39
CA VAL A 921 28.75 15.66 -0.27
C VAL A 921 27.37 15.21 0.19
N PRO A 922 26.96 15.46 1.44
CA PRO A 922 25.57 15.24 1.85
C PRO A 922 24.60 15.94 0.88
N PRO A 923 23.52 15.29 0.42
CA PRO A 923 22.51 15.92 -0.43
C PRO A 923 21.88 17.15 0.22
N LEU A 924 21.63 18.19 -0.58
CA LEU A 924 20.96 19.42 -0.15
C LEU A 924 19.44 19.20 -0.11
N VAL A 925 18.90 19.06 1.09
CA VAL A 925 17.45 18.94 1.31
C VAL A 925 16.79 20.31 1.11
N PRO A 926 15.68 20.41 0.35
CA PRO A 926 14.94 21.66 0.20
C PRO A 926 14.19 22.05 1.49
N VAL A 927 14.00 23.35 1.70
CA VAL A 927 13.21 23.93 2.81
C VAL A 927 11.70 23.80 2.56
N ASP A 928 11.30 23.78 1.29
CA ASP A 928 9.94 23.48 0.82
C ASP A 928 10.02 22.96 -0.62
N GLU A 929 9.13 22.04 -0.98
CA GLU A 929 8.97 21.55 -2.35
C GLU A 929 7.52 21.17 -2.62
N GLY A 930 7.16 21.08 -3.90
CA GLY A 930 5.83 20.63 -4.32
C GLY A 930 5.88 19.89 -5.64
N THR A 931 5.26 18.70 -5.67
CA THR A 931 5.01 17.91 -6.87
C THR A 931 3.50 17.73 -7.03
N PHE A 932 2.97 17.94 -8.24
CA PHE A 932 1.53 18.15 -8.43
C PHE A 932 0.80 16.91 -8.95
N LEU A 933 0.82 15.84 -8.17
CA LEU A 933 0.19 14.55 -8.50
C LEU A 933 -1.32 14.69 -8.78
N ASP A 934 -1.83 13.94 -9.75
CA ASP A 934 -3.24 13.99 -10.17
C ASP A 934 -4.12 13.09 -9.26
N ASP A 935 -4.34 13.56 -8.02
CA ASP A 935 -4.95 12.81 -6.91
C ASP A 935 -6.32 13.38 -6.46
N PHE A 936 -6.93 12.80 -5.41
CA PHE A 936 -8.22 13.25 -4.84
C PHE A 936 -8.11 14.39 -3.81
N GLY A 937 -6.92 14.94 -3.60
CA GLY A 937 -6.62 15.97 -2.61
C GLY A 937 -7.14 17.36 -2.99
N ALA A 938 -6.34 18.39 -2.74
CA ALA A 938 -6.68 19.75 -3.12
C ALA A 938 -6.55 19.92 -4.64
N MET A 939 -7.47 20.65 -5.28
CA MET A 939 -7.40 20.87 -6.74
C MET A 939 -6.10 21.55 -7.20
N SER A 940 -5.40 22.27 -6.32
CA SER A 940 -4.26 23.13 -6.64
C SER A 940 -3.16 23.16 -5.56
N ASP A 941 -3.15 22.22 -4.60
CA ASP A 941 -2.16 22.11 -3.51
C ASP A 941 -1.74 23.44 -2.84
N GLY A 942 -2.76 24.23 -2.48
CA GLY A 942 -2.59 25.51 -1.77
C GLY A 942 -2.36 26.73 -2.66
N TRP A 943 -2.22 26.56 -3.98
CA TRP A 943 -2.18 27.68 -4.92
C TRP A 943 -3.59 28.22 -5.18
N VAL A 944 -3.76 29.54 -5.05
CA VAL A 944 -5.02 30.26 -5.19
C VAL A 944 -5.01 31.09 -6.48
N PRO A 945 -6.02 30.99 -7.37
CA PRO A 945 -6.10 31.81 -8.57
C PRO A 945 -6.54 33.25 -8.23
N ALA A 946 -5.88 34.22 -8.86
CA ALA A 946 -6.28 35.63 -8.86
C ALA A 946 -7.08 35.99 -10.13
N GLU A 947 -7.43 37.27 -10.28
CA GLU A 947 -8.10 37.79 -11.48
C GLU A 947 -7.31 37.45 -12.77
N GLY A 948 -8.04 37.19 -13.87
CA GLY A 948 -7.48 36.74 -15.15
C GLY A 948 -7.22 35.23 -15.28
N THR A 949 -7.02 34.53 -14.16
CA THR A 949 -6.77 33.07 -14.15
C THR A 949 -8.05 32.27 -14.44
N ARG A 950 -8.10 31.64 -15.61
CA ARG A 950 -9.23 30.87 -16.14
C ARG A 950 -9.21 29.39 -15.71
N ARG A 951 -8.06 28.87 -15.30
CA ARG A 951 -7.88 27.51 -14.75
C ARG A 951 -6.68 27.50 -13.83
N LEU A 952 -6.79 26.72 -12.75
CA LEU A 952 -5.68 26.36 -11.88
C LEU A 952 -6.02 25.00 -11.27
N GLU A 953 -5.54 23.91 -11.86
CA GLU A 953 -5.81 22.56 -11.35
C GLU A 953 -4.67 21.57 -11.62
N LYS A 954 -4.47 20.60 -10.73
CA LYS A 954 -3.58 19.45 -10.95
C LYS A 954 -4.14 18.59 -12.08
N ARG A 955 -3.30 18.28 -13.07
CA ARG A 955 -3.65 17.35 -14.16
C ARG A 955 -2.39 16.77 -14.80
N ARG A 956 -2.35 15.44 -15.01
CA ARG A 956 -1.20 14.73 -15.59
C ARG A 956 0.13 15.13 -14.93
N ASP A 957 0.09 15.16 -13.59
CA ASP A 957 1.26 15.34 -12.72
C ASP A 957 1.96 16.71 -12.87
N ALA A 958 1.18 17.73 -13.21
CA ALA A 958 1.56 19.14 -13.20
C ALA A 958 0.38 20.00 -12.70
N LEU A 959 0.69 21.16 -12.10
CA LEU A 959 -0.28 22.22 -11.83
C LEU A 959 -0.50 23.01 -13.13
N VAL A 960 -1.68 22.86 -13.72
CA VAL A 960 -2.04 23.48 -15.00
C VAL A 960 -2.75 24.80 -14.77
N MET A 961 -2.11 25.89 -15.23
CA MET A 961 -2.62 27.25 -15.20
C MET A 961 -3.02 27.71 -16.61
N GLU A 962 -4.21 28.29 -16.77
CA GLU A 962 -4.67 28.88 -18.05
C GLU A 962 -5.13 30.33 -17.85
N VAL A 963 -4.85 31.19 -18.82
CA VAL A 963 -5.35 32.58 -18.94
C VAL A 963 -5.79 32.84 -20.38
N GLU A 964 -6.76 33.72 -20.63
CA GLU A 964 -7.30 33.95 -21.99
C GLU A 964 -7.20 35.38 -22.52
N ARG A 965 -7.63 36.39 -21.74
CA ARG A 965 -7.83 37.77 -22.26
C ARG A 965 -6.94 38.81 -21.61
N THR A 966 -6.59 38.60 -20.36
CA THR A 966 -5.74 39.45 -19.52
C THR A 966 -4.61 38.59 -18.97
N PRO A 967 -3.52 39.18 -18.47
CA PRO A 967 -2.66 38.50 -17.52
C PRO A 967 -3.49 37.91 -16.37
N GLY A 968 -3.01 36.81 -15.81
CA GLY A 968 -3.57 36.21 -14.60
C GLY A 968 -2.49 35.61 -13.72
N THR A 969 -2.76 35.52 -12.43
CA THR A 969 -1.80 35.10 -11.40
C THR A 969 -2.34 33.92 -10.58
N ALA A 970 -1.44 33.06 -10.10
CA ALA A 970 -1.72 32.02 -9.11
C ALA A 970 -0.72 32.16 -7.96
N THR A 971 -1.18 32.12 -6.71
CA THR A 971 -0.37 32.43 -5.52
C THR A 971 -0.52 31.37 -4.43
N LYS A 972 0.58 30.81 -3.91
CA LYS A 972 0.60 29.94 -2.73
C LYS A 972 1.19 30.71 -1.53
N PRO A 973 0.52 30.76 -0.37
CA PRO A 973 1.13 31.26 0.86
C PRO A 973 2.17 30.26 1.37
N VAL A 974 3.31 30.77 1.85
CA VAL A 974 4.44 29.94 2.31
C VAL A 974 5.01 30.48 3.62
N ARG A 975 5.98 29.75 4.21
CA ARG A 975 6.68 30.12 5.43
C ARG A 975 8.13 29.65 5.36
N TRP A 976 8.90 30.20 4.44
CA TRP A 976 10.32 29.85 4.28
C TRP A 976 11.17 30.77 5.18
N ASP A 977 12.09 30.18 5.95
CA ASP A 977 13.07 30.91 6.75
C ASP A 977 14.47 30.54 6.21
N LEU A 978 15.11 31.51 5.56
CA LEU A 978 16.35 31.31 4.82
C LEU A 978 17.45 32.20 5.43
N PRO A 979 18.06 31.81 6.56
CA PRO A 979 19.02 32.66 7.29
C PRO A 979 20.33 32.93 6.53
N GLN A 980 20.61 32.16 5.47
CA GLN A 980 21.75 32.35 4.56
C GLN A 980 21.30 32.64 3.11
N GLY A 981 20.00 32.87 2.91
CA GLY A 981 19.37 32.89 1.59
C GLY A 981 19.16 31.50 1.00
N GLY A 982 18.84 31.45 -0.29
CA GLY A 982 18.69 30.23 -1.07
C GLY A 982 18.17 30.49 -2.48
N THR A 983 17.95 29.42 -3.24
CA THR A 983 17.43 29.47 -4.61
C THR A 983 16.06 28.79 -4.69
N LEU A 984 15.04 29.52 -5.13
CA LEU A 984 13.79 28.92 -5.60
C LEU A 984 13.98 28.43 -7.04
N VAL A 985 13.64 27.16 -7.27
CA VAL A 985 13.68 26.51 -8.58
C VAL A 985 12.27 26.06 -8.96
N LEU A 986 11.79 26.48 -10.13
CA LEU A 986 10.56 25.99 -10.74
C LEU A 986 10.89 25.16 -11.98
N GLU A 987 10.22 24.02 -12.18
CA GLU A 987 10.28 23.25 -13.43
C GLU A 987 8.94 23.35 -14.15
N ALA A 988 8.90 24.05 -15.29
CA ALA A 988 7.66 24.34 -16.01
C ALA A 988 7.80 24.17 -17.53
N ALA A 989 6.74 23.68 -18.17
CA ALA A 989 6.51 23.81 -19.61
C ALA A 989 5.32 24.76 -19.86
N GLY A 990 5.09 25.14 -21.11
CA GLY A 990 3.92 25.93 -21.47
C GLY A 990 3.80 26.20 -22.97
N GLU A 991 2.74 26.89 -23.34
CA GLU A 991 2.39 27.23 -24.71
C GLU A 991 1.63 28.57 -24.79
N THR A 992 1.57 29.13 -26.01
CA THR A 992 0.64 30.21 -26.42
C THR A 992 0.64 31.49 -25.55
N MET A 993 1.75 31.77 -24.86
CA MET A 993 1.94 32.93 -23.97
C MET A 993 2.87 34.00 -24.56
N ALA A 994 2.61 35.26 -24.19
CA ALA A 994 3.52 36.37 -24.48
C ALA A 994 4.62 36.53 -23.40
N GLY A 995 4.41 35.93 -22.23
CA GLY A 995 5.40 35.85 -21.15
C GLY A 995 4.82 35.28 -19.86
N ALA A 996 5.70 34.84 -18.97
CA ALA A 996 5.35 34.40 -17.62
C ALA A 996 6.47 34.80 -16.64
N ARG A 997 6.16 34.92 -15.35
CA ARG A 997 7.14 35.20 -14.28
C ARG A 997 6.78 34.52 -12.97
N VAL A 998 7.79 34.13 -12.22
CA VAL A 998 7.68 33.77 -10.80
C VAL A 998 8.00 35.00 -9.96
N MET A 999 7.29 35.14 -8.84
CA MET A 999 7.44 36.19 -7.86
C MET A 999 7.44 35.58 -6.45
N VAL A 1000 8.26 36.10 -5.54
CA VAL A 1000 8.34 35.69 -4.14
C VAL A 1000 8.30 36.94 -3.27
N THR A 1001 7.42 36.94 -2.26
CA THR A 1001 7.23 38.07 -1.35
C THR A 1001 7.89 37.78 -0.01
N GLY A 1002 8.83 38.63 0.39
CA GLY A 1002 9.44 38.65 1.72
C GLY A 1002 8.46 39.13 2.80
N ALA A 1003 8.74 38.79 4.07
CA ALA A 1003 7.97 39.23 5.23
C ALA A 1003 8.05 40.76 5.47
N ASP A 1004 9.04 41.42 4.85
CA ASP A 1004 9.22 42.87 4.77
C ASP A 1004 8.35 43.54 3.68
N GLY A 1005 7.73 42.75 2.80
CA GLY A 1005 6.98 43.21 1.63
C GLY A 1005 7.80 43.34 0.34
N THR A 1006 9.10 43.03 0.35
CA THR A 1006 9.93 43.07 -0.86
C THR A 1006 9.55 41.92 -1.80
N VAL A 1007 9.40 42.22 -3.10
CA VAL A 1007 9.05 41.23 -4.13
C VAL A 1007 10.25 40.93 -5.02
N TYR A 1008 10.77 39.71 -4.90
CA TYR A 1008 11.79 39.12 -5.76
C TYR A 1008 11.10 38.45 -6.95
N GLN A 1009 11.69 38.48 -8.16
CA GLN A 1009 11.03 37.93 -9.34
C GLN A 1009 12.01 37.48 -10.43
N ALA A 1010 11.62 36.44 -11.19
CA ALA A 1010 12.35 35.96 -12.36
C ALA A 1010 11.38 35.63 -13.53
N PRO A 1011 11.74 35.90 -14.80
CA PRO A 1011 10.93 35.53 -15.95
C PRO A 1011 10.99 34.01 -16.18
N ILE A 1012 9.82 33.37 -16.27
CA ILE A 1012 9.70 31.96 -16.60
C ILE A 1012 9.87 31.82 -18.12
N ARG A 1013 11.00 31.26 -18.55
CA ARG A 1013 11.30 31.02 -19.97
C ARG A 1013 10.93 29.58 -20.34
N ILE A 1014 9.88 29.41 -21.15
CA ILE A 1014 9.46 28.11 -21.68
C ILE A 1014 10.22 27.71 -22.96
N GLY A 1015 10.13 26.43 -23.35
CA GLY A 1015 10.56 25.97 -24.67
C GLY A 1015 9.57 26.36 -25.79
N PRO A 1016 9.91 26.13 -27.07
CA PRO A 1016 9.00 26.34 -28.19
C PRO A 1016 7.90 25.27 -28.31
N GLU A 1017 7.99 24.19 -27.52
CA GLU A 1017 7.12 23.02 -27.59
C GLU A 1017 6.58 22.68 -26.19
N ALA A 1018 5.26 22.46 -26.08
CA ALA A 1018 4.54 22.34 -24.80
C ALA A 1018 4.92 21.12 -23.92
N HIS A 1019 5.72 20.20 -24.45
CA HIS A 1019 6.26 19.03 -23.74
C HIS A 1019 7.74 19.22 -23.32
N GLN A 1020 8.37 20.33 -23.71
CA GLN A 1020 9.70 20.73 -23.25
C GLN A 1020 9.60 21.67 -22.05
N SER A 1021 9.88 21.14 -20.87
CA SER A 1021 10.03 21.91 -19.63
C SER A 1021 11.41 22.57 -19.54
N ARG A 1022 11.49 23.62 -18.73
CA ARG A 1022 12.74 24.33 -18.38
C ARG A 1022 12.74 24.66 -16.90
N PHE A 1023 13.93 24.82 -16.32
CA PHE A 1023 14.07 25.41 -15.00
C PHE A 1023 14.00 26.94 -15.06
N THR A 1024 13.37 27.54 -14.05
CA THR A 1024 13.47 28.96 -13.73
C THR A 1024 14.05 29.09 -12.33
N GLU A 1025 15.15 29.81 -12.20
CA GLU A 1025 15.90 30.03 -10.97
C GLU A 1025 15.61 31.44 -10.45
N LEU A 1026 15.34 31.57 -9.15
CA LEU A 1026 15.20 32.85 -8.46
C LEU A 1026 15.99 32.83 -7.15
N GLU A 1027 17.05 33.64 -7.11
CA GLU A 1027 17.85 33.88 -5.91
C GLU A 1027 17.04 34.66 -4.86
N LEU A 1028 17.07 34.17 -3.62
CA LEU A 1028 16.40 34.73 -2.45
C LEU A 1028 17.46 35.10 -1.41
N PRO A 1029 17.65 36.40 -1.10
CA PRO A 1029 18.57 36.84 -0.05
C PRO A 1029 18.24 36.28 1.36
N PRO A 1030 19.14 36.44 2.34
CA PRO A 1030 18.87 36.10 3.73
C PRO A 1030 17.59 36.78 4.25
N GLY A 1031 16.61 35.99 4.71
CA GLY A 1031 15.32 36.52 5.16
C GLY A 1031 14.19 35.49 5.26
N GLN A 1032 12.99 35.99 5.55
CA GLN A 1032 11.77 35.20 5.68
C GLN A 1032 10.77 35.52 4.57
N TYR A 1033 10.06 34.50 4.07
CA TYR A 1033 9.21 34.60 2.89
C TYR A 1033 7.80 34.06 3.14
N VAL A 1034 6.80 34.79 2.64
CA VAL A 1034 5.38 34.62 3.02
C VAL A 1034 4.46 34.22 1.85
N ALA A 1035 4.87 34.44 0.60
CA ALA A 1035 4.13 34.00 -0.58
C ALA A 1035 5.05 33.71 -1.76
N VAL A 1036 4.67 32.74 -2.58
CA VAL A 1036 5.17 32.54 -3.96
C VAL A 1036 4.01 32.67 -4.94
N ALA A 1037 4.25 33.30 -6.07
CA ALA A 1037 3.25 33.52 -7.10
C ALA A 1037 3.82 33.29 -8.50
N VAL A 1038 2.96 32.88 -9.42
CA VAL A 1038 3.25 32.73 -10.86
C VAL A 1038 2.23 33.55 -11.63
N GLU A 1039 2.72 34.47 -12.47
CA GLU A 1039 1.90 35.26 -13.39
C GLU A 1039 2.12 34.79 -14.83
N LEU A 1040 1.04 34.75 -15.60
CA LEU A 1040 1.00 34.30 -16.98
C LEU A 1040 0.29 35.35 -17.85
N THR A 1041 0.90 35.74 -18.97
CA THR A 1041 0.36 36.73 -19.91
C THR A 1041 0.01 36.08 -21.25
N PRO A 1042 -1.26 36.15 -21.72
CA PRO A 1042 -1.67 35.60 -23.01
C PRO A 1042 -1.15 36.41 -24.19
N VAL A 1043 -1.02 35.77 -25.36
CA VAL A 1043 -0.76 36.49 -26.62
C VAL A 1043 -2.02 37.29 -27.02
N PRO A 1044 -1.98 38.64 -27.06
CA PRO A 1044 -3.19 39.44 -27.27
C PRO A 1044 -3.87 39.16 -28.61
N GLY A 1045 -5.14 38.75 -28.57
CA GLY A 1045 -5.96 38.52 -29.76
C GLY A 1045 -5.64 37.25 -30.56
N LEU A 1046 -4.82 36.34 -30.02
CA LEU A 1046 -4.56 35.04 -30.65
C LEU A 1046 -5.87 34.24 -30.77
N THR A 1047 -6.18 33.75 -31.96
CA THR A 1047 -7.40 32.99 -32.24
C THR A 1047 -7.12 31.78 -33.14
N GLU A 1048 -7.84 30.70 -32.89
CA GLU A 1048 -7.87 29.50 -33.73
C GLU A 1048 -9.29 29.21 -34.20
N ILE A 1049 -9.46 28.23 -35.10
CA ILE A 1049 -10.77 27.74 -35.51
C ILE A 1049 -11.06 26.48 -34.72
N ASP A 1050 -12.09 26.52 -33.88
CA ASP A 1050 -12.58 25.37 -33.13
C ASP A 1050 -13.02 24.25 -34.11
N GLY A 1051 -12.38 23.09 -34.02
CA GLY A 1051 -12.57 22.00 -34.98
C GLY A 1051 -13.94 21.32 -34.94
N ALA A 1052 -14.76 21.57 -33.91
CA ALA A 1052 -16.08 20.97 -33.75
C ALA A 1052 -17.23 21.91 -34.19
N THR A 1053 -17.03 23.22 -34.08
CA THR A 1053 -18.05 24.25 -34.34
C THR A 1053 -17.72 25.16 -35.53
N GLY A 1054 -16.46 25.17 -35.99
CA GLY A 1054 -15.98 26.06 -37.05
C GLY A 1054 -15.87 27.54 -36.64
N LEU A 1055 -16.09 27.86 -35.37
CA LEU A 1055 -16.04 29.23 -34.86
C LEU A 1055 -14.60 29.66 -34.56
N ARG A 1056 -14.31 30.96 -34.70
CA ARG A 1056 -13.07 31.52 -34.15
C ARG A 1056 -13.18 31.62 -32.63
N ILE A 1057 -12.31 30.93 -31.93
CA ILE A 1057 -12.16 30.98 -30.47
C ILE A 1057 -10.84 31.67 -30.09
N LEU A 1058 -10.79 32.28 -28.91
CA LEU A 1058 -9.55 32.82 -28.36
C LEU A 1058 -8.67 31.68 -27.88
N VAL A 1059 -7.40 31.70 -28.26
CA VAL A 1059 -6.40 30.75 -27.75
C VAL A 1059 -5.86 31.30 -26.43
N GLY A 1060 -6.12 30.57 -25.35
CA GLY A 1060 -5.53 30.90 -24.05
C GLY A 1060 -4.04 30.56 -24.00
N ALA A 1061 -3.30 31.27 -23.15
CA ALA A 1061 -1.97 30.86 -22.72
C ALA A 1061 -2.08 29.79 -21.63
N ARG A 1062 -1.12 28.87 -21.63
CA ARG A 1062 -1.07 27.76 -20.67
C ARG A 1062 0.33 27.52 -20.12
N LEU A 1063 0.41 27.29 -18.81
CA LEU A 1063 1.61 26.86 -18.12
C LEU A 1063 1.34 25.54 -17.37
N ASP A 1064 2.21 24.56 -17.55
CA ASP A 1064 2.24 23.29 -16.80
C ASP A 1064 3.45 23.32 -15.85
N LEU A 1065 3.21 23.65 -14.58
CA LEU A 1065 4.24 23.61 -13.55
C LEU A 1065 4.37 22.18 -13.01
N ARG A 1066 5.48 21.49 -13.31
CA ARG A 1066 5.75 20.11 -12.86
C ARG A 1066 5.99 20.06 -11.35
N ARG A 1067 6.90 20.91 -10.89
CA ARG A 1067 7.34 21.01 -9.49
C ARG A 1067 7.97 22.35 -9.19
N TYR A 1068 8.13 22.64 -7.92
CA TYR A 1068 9.06 23.64 -7.42
C TYR A 1068 9.83 23.09 -6.21
N ALA A 1069 11.00 23.65 -5.92
CA ALA A 1069 11.79 23.38 -4.71
C ALA A 1069 12.55 24.64 -4.28
N VAL A 1070 12.75 24.83 -2.97
CA VAL A 1070 13.53 25.92 -2.39
C VAL A 1070 14.76 25.34 -1.70
N TYR A 1071 15.92 25.51 -2.31
CA TYR A 1071 17.19 25.02 -1.75
C TYR A 1071 17.88 26.13 -0.95
N PRO A 1072 18.30 25.89 0.30
CA PRO A 1072 19.02 26.90 1.09
C PRO A 1072 20.47 27.02 0.62
N THR A 1073 21.07 28.20 0.80
CA THR A 1073 22.52 28.40 0.58
C THR A 1073 23.34 27.52 1.54
N ARG A 1074 24.53 27.08 1.10
CA ARG A 1074 25.50 26.30 1.89
C ARG A 1074 26.60 27.17 2.50
#